data_AF-A0A251UYJ4-F1
#
_entry.id   AF-A0A251UYJ4-F1
#
_cell.length_a   1.000
_cell.length_b   1.000
_cell.length_c   1.000
_cell.angle_alpha   90.00
_cell.angle_beta   90.00
_cell.angle_gamma   90.00
#
_symmetry.space_group_name_H-M   'P 1'
#
loop_
_entity.id
_entity.type
_entity.pdbx_description
1 polymer ?
#
loop_
_entity_poly.entity_id
_entity_poly.type
_entity_poly.pdbx_seq_one_letter_code
_entity_poly.pdbx_strand_id
1 'polypeptide(L)'
;MGEEIFKWLKSMPIAPTYHPTINEFQDPVSYIYKIEKEASKYGICKIIPPIPSSSKKATIANLNQTLSSINHGSSPTFTTRFQQVGFSPRENQHPVQRPVWQSGLKYTLPKFESKANKMGKKLIKQLESFNPLEIETMYWKAQADRPISVEYANDMPGSAFEETGAGGCGVKQGKKEVSDVMTVAETQWNTRRVARAHGSLLKFVEEDIPGVTSPMIYMGMLYSWFAWHVEDHDLHSLNYMHMGAGKTWYGVPMDAAFAFEDVVRTQAYAGEISPTVAFATIAGKTTILSPEVLQKAGVPCCRLVQNAGEFVVTFPRAYHSGFSHGFNCAEAVNMATPGWLRVARVAAIRRVSVGIAPMVSDSQLLYDLTMSMSSSKQKGKMPESQSSQLRERFTSEGDAMVKRTFVQDVMHSNELLVALRNGSPITLLSEDALYKKAHPASIFSCVTCGSPCYSCVAIVQPSITAARYLMSYENEDVIDQGLSSGKLLKSNSSTRERKAIPARKLLALAYGDSSNSEKGSSRFHVFCLDHAREVELRLRSFGGIHMLLLCHQDYREINDAARVMGKELGISDDRWTDVVFKGITEQEKMMIRWALDDEETTIGNQDWAVKLGIDIFHSAKLGCSPSYEKQMPYNAVIYNAFRQKKINVAGGGG
;
A
#
# COMPACT_ATOMS: atom_id res chain seq x y z
N MET A 1 -3.22 -7.73 -46.89
CA MET A 1 -4.49 -8.17 -46.26
C MET A 1 -4.29 -8.05 -44.76
N GLY A 2 -5.13 -7.28 -44.06
CA GLY A 2 -4.99 -7.07 -42.60
C GLY A 2 -5.30 -8.34 -41.81
N GLU A 3 -4.85 -8.37 -40.55
CA GLU A 3 -5.08 -9.51 -39.65
C GLU A 3 -6.55 -9.58 -39.22
N GLU A 4 -7.13 -10.79 -39.16
CA GLU A 4 -8.50 -10.95 -38.66
C GLU A 4 -8.53 -10.74 -37.14
N ILE A 5 -9.05 -9.59 -36.73
CA ILE A 5 -9.13 -9.20 -35.31
C ILE A 5 -10.08 -10.13 -34.55
N PHE A 6 -9.65 -10.63 -33.39
CA PHE A 6 -10.47 -11.49 -32.52
C PHE A 6 -11.81 -10.85 -32.15
N LYS A 7 -12.89 -11.64 -32.19
CA LYS A 7 -14.25 -11.15 -31.88
C LYS A 7 -14.36 -10.56 -30.48
N TRP A 8 -13.76 -11.21 -29.47
CA TRP A 8 -13.79 -10.76 -28.08
C TRP A 8 -13.05 -9.42 -27.88
N LEU A 9 -12.00 -9.13 -28.67
CA LEU A 9 -11.31 -7.84 -28.65
C LEU A 9 -12.19 -6.71 -29.18
N LYS A 10 -12.99 -6.98 -30.22
CA LYS A 10 -13.92 -6.00 -30.80
C LYS A 10 -15.05 -5.63 -29.83
N SER A 11 -15.54 -6.60 -29.04
CA SER A 11 -16.61 -6.39 -28.06
C SER A 11 -16.12 -5.93 -26.69
N MET A 12 -14.81 -5.89 -26.46
CA MET A 12 -14.25 -5.52 -25.17
C MET A 12 -14.51 -4.04 -24.84
N PRO A 13 -15.03 -3.72 -23.64
CA PRO A 13 -15.21 -2.34 -23.19
C PRO A 13 -13.92 -1.53 -23.26
N ILE A 14 -14.02 -0.28 -23.70
CA ILE A 14 -12.91 0.68 -23.70
C ILE A 14 -12.95 1.46 -22.39
N ALA A 15 -11.80 1.60 -21.73
CA ALA A 15 -11.68 2.42 -20.55
C ALA A 15 -11.88 3.91 -20.89
N PRO A 16 -12.43 4.72 -19.98
CA PRO A 16 -12.71 6.13 -20.24
C PRO A 16 -11.42 6.93 -20.52
N THR A 17 -11.53 7.92 -21.41
CA THR A 17 -10.47 8.87 -21.73
C THR A 17 -10.90 10.27 -21.33
N TYR A 18 -10.09 10.93 -20.52
CA TYR A 18 -10.36 12.26 -19.97
C TYR A 18 -9.43 13.32 -20.57
N HIS A 19 -9.97 14.52 -20.79
CA HIS A 19 -9.26 15.67 -21.34
C HIS A 19 -9.40 16.86 -20.37
N PRO A 20 -8.59 16.91 -19.30
CA PRO A 20 -8.64 18.00 -18.34
C PRO A 20 -8.41 19.35 -19.04
N THR A 21 -9.17 20.37 -18.64
CA THR A 21 -8.85 21.76 -18.95
C THR A 21 -7.52 22.16 -18.29
N ILE A 22 -6.89 23.24 -18.76
CA ILE A 22 -5.65 23.77 -18.14
C ILE A 22 -5.84 24.02 -16.64
N ASN A 23 -7.02 24.50 -16.21
CA ASN A 23 -7.32 24.73 -14.80
C ASN A 23 -7.42 23.43 -14.01
N GLU A 24 -8.12 22.42 -14.54
CA GLU A 24 -8.21 21.10 -13.92
C GLU A 24 -6.86 20.39 -13.84
N PHE A 25 -5.98 20.66 -14.81
CA PHE A 25 -4.64 20.09 -14.85
C PHE A 25 -3.65 20.73 -13.85
N GLN A 26 -4.05 21.73 -13.06
CA GLN A 26 -3.16 22.31 -12.04
C GLN A 26 -2.94 21.40 -10.83
N ASP A 27 -3.93 20.54 -10.50
CA ASP A 27 -3.97 19.76 -9.27
C ASP A 27 -4.29 18.28 -9.58
N PRO A 28 -3.26 17.42 -9.75
CA PRO A 28 -3.46 16.03 -10.17
C PRO A 28 -4.30 15.23 -9.18
N VAL A 29 -4.10 15.44 -7.87
CA VAL A 29 -4.81 14.68 -6.83
C VAL A 29 -6.28 15.02 -6.83
N SER A 30 -6.61 16.32 -6.87
CA SER A 30 -8.00 16.78 -6.88
C SER A 30 -8.72 16.36 -8.17
N TYR A 31 -8.03 16.40 -9.32
CA TYR A 31 -8.61 15.97 -10.58
C TYR A 31 -8.85 14.46 -10.64
N ILE A 32 -7.88 13.65 -10.19
CA ILE A 32 -8.04 12.19 -10.16
C ILE A 32 -9.15 11.80 -9.19
N TYR A 33 -9.23 12.44 -8.01
CA TYR A 33 -10.33 12.24 -7.06
C TYR A 33 -11.70 12.61 -7.66
N LYS A 34 -11.78 13.68 -8.46
CA LYS A 34 -13.01 14.07 -9.18
C LYS A 34 -13.53 12.97 -10.10
N ILE A 35 -12.65 12.36 -10.90
CA ILE A 35 -13.05 11.35 -11.90
C ILE A 35 -13.17 9.94 -11.29
N GLU A 36 -12.64 9.74 -10.08
CA GLU A 36 -12.50 8.43 -9.43
C GLU A 36 -13.82 7.67 -9.32
N LYS A 37 -14.93 8.34 -8.98
CA LYS A 37 -16.26 7.71 -8.85
C LYS A 37 -16.74 7.02 -10.14
N GLU A 38 -16.41 7.57 -11.29
CA GLU A 38 -16.78 7.00 -12.59
C GLU A 38 -15.71 6.03 -13.09
N ALA A 39 -14.45 6.49 -13.12
CA ALA A 39 -13.35 5.78 -13.73
C ALA A 39 -12.95 4.49 -12.99
N SER A 40 -13.13 4.43 -11.66
CA SER A 40 -12.83 3.23 -10.86
C SER A 40 -13.69 2.02 -11.24
N LYS A 41 -14.87 2.22 -11.86
CA LYS A 41 -15.72 1.14 -12.39
C LYS A 41 -15.08 0.37 -13.54
N TYR A 42 -14.05 0.93 -14.16
CA TYR A 42 -13.25 0.30 -15.20
C TYR A 42 -11.90 -0.21 -14.67
N GLY A 43 -11.50 0.21 -13.46
CA GLY A 43 -10.20 -0.08 -12.85
C GLY A 43 -9.05 0.78 -13.37
N ILE A 44 -9.08 1.16 -14.66
CA ILE A 44 -8.09 2.05 -15.28
C ILE A 44 -8.78 3.16 -16.08
N CYS A 45 -8.08 4.27 -16.31
CA CYS A 45 -8.50 5.27 -17.30
C CYS A 45 -7.30 5.95 -17.96
N LYS A 46 -7.57 6.65 -19.06
CA LYS A 46 -6.58 7.44 -19.79
C LYS A 46 -6.80 8.94 -19.57
N ILE A 47 -5.72 9.70 -19.42
CA ILE A 47 -5.76 11.16 -19.33
C ILE A 47 -4.84 11.73 -20.41
N ILE A 48 -5.40 12.62 -21.24
CA ILE A 48 -4.66 13.35 -22.28
C ILE A 48 -4.40 14.78 -21.76
N PRO A 49 -3.14 15.14 -21.45
CA PRO A 49 -2.80 16.47 -20.97
C PRO A 49 -3.21 17.59 -21.94
N PRO A 50 -3.66 18.76 -21.45
CA PRO A 50 -3.93 19.93 -22.29
C PRO A 50 -2.66 20.70 -22.69
N ILE A 51 -1.49 20.22 -22.27
CA ILE A 51 -0.18 20.86 -22.48
C ILE A 51 0.80 19.85 -23.11
N PRO A 52 1.79 20.33 -23.90
CA PRO A 52 2.68 19.45 -24.61
C PRO A 52 3.64 18.68 -23.69
N SER A 53 4.09 17.53 -24.17
CA SER A 53 5.19 16.76 -23.59
C SER A 53 6.52 17.50 -23.73
N SER A 54 7.48 17.17 -22.87
CA SER A 54 8.87 17.58 -23.05
C SER A 54 9.43 17.03 -24.37
N SER A 55 10.38 17.75 -24.98
CA SER A 55 11.01 17.30 -26.21
C SER A 55 11.73 15.95 -26.03
N LYS A 56 11.80 15.13 -27.09
CA LYS A 56 12.55 13.85 -27.07
C LYS A 56 14.01 14.07 -26.63
N LYS A 57 14.64 15.17 -27.05
CA LYS A 57 16.02 15.54 -26.67
C LYS A 57 16.15 15.77 -25.16
N ALA A 58 15.27 16.58 -24.56
CA ALA A 58 15.28 16.85 -23.12
C ALA A 58 15.03 15.57 -22.32
N THR A 59 14.05 14.77 -22.74
CA THR A 59 13.72 13.49 -22.12
C THR A 59 14.90 12.52 -22.12
N ILE A 60 15.60 12.37 -23.27
CA ILE A 60 16.80 11.52 -23.36
C ILE A 60 17.93 12.06 -22.48
N ALA A 61 18.11 13.39 -22.42
CA ALA A 61 19.14 14.00 -21.57
C ALA A 61 18.90 13.69 -20.09
N ASN A 62 17.68 13.91 -19.60
CA ASN A 62 17.28 13.61 -18.22
C ASN A 62 17.39 12.13 -17.88
N LEU A 63 16.99 11.26 -18.82
CA LEU A 63 17.11 9.83 -18.68
C LEU A 63 18.58 9.39 -18.58
N ASN A 64 19.46 9.91 -19.45
CA ASN A 64 20.88 9.61 -19.38
C ASN A 64 21.50 10.12 -18.08
N GLN A 65 21.14 11.33 -17.62
CA GLN A 65 21.60 11.84 -16.33
C GLN A 65 21.20 10.90 -15.19
N THR A 66 19.93 10.48 -15.16
CA THR A 66 19.39 9.53 -14.17
C THR A 66 20.15 8.20 -14.20
N LEU A 67 20.32 7.61 -15.38
CA LEU A 67 21.04 6.34 -15.56
C LEU A 67 22.52 6.45 -15.16
N SER A 68 23.18 7.58 -15.43
CA SER A 68 24.55 7.82 -14.97
C SER A 68 24.62 7.94 -13.46
N SER A 69 23.67 8.63 -12.81
CA SER A 69 23.61 8.72 -11.35
C SER A 69 23.46 7.35 -10.69
N ILE A 70 22.59 6.49 -11.22
CA ILE A 70 22.38 5.11 -10.72
C ILE A 70 23.65 4.26 -10.86
N ASN A 71 24.44 4.50 -11.91
CA ASN A 71 25.71 3.81 -12.14
C ASN A 71 26.92 4.55 -11.51
N HIS A 72 26.72 5.33 -10.45
CA HIS A 72 27.77 6.05 -9.72
C HIS A 72 28.65 6.95 -10.62
N GLY A 73 28.04 7.68 -11.55
CA GLY A 73 28.74 8.59 -12.47
C GLY A 73 29.34 7.91 -13.71
N SER A 74 29.11 6.61 -13.90
CA SER A 74 29.55 5.86 -15.09
C SER A 74 28.66 6.12 -16.32
N SER A 75 28.95 5.44 -17.43
CA SER A 75 28.16 5.50 -18.67
C SER A 75 26.66 5.24 -18.42
N PRO A 76 25.75 6.01 -19.06
CA PRO A 76 24.30 5.88 -18.86
C PRO A 76 23.79 4.57 -19.46
N THR A 77 23.81 3.53 -18.65
CA THR A 77 23.46 2.17 -19.05
C THR A 77 22.43 1.57 -18.12
N PHE A 78 21.70 0.58 -18.61
CA PHE A 78 20.71 -0.17 -17.83
C PHE A 78 20.74 -1.65 -18.20
N THR A 79 20.21 -2.48 -17.31
CA THR A 79 20.00 -3.91 -17.55
C THR A 79 18.55 -4.18 -17.97
N THR A 80 18.36 -5.33 -18.60
CA THR A 80 17.04 -5.82 -19.03
C THR A 80 16.77 -7.18 -18.39
N ARG A 81 15.50 -7.56 -18.36
CA ARG A 81 15.04 -8.92 -18.07
C ARG A 81 14.53 -9.54 -19.36
N PHE A 82 14.86 -10.82 -19.57
CA PHE A 82 14.20 -11.63 -20.57
C PHE A 82 12.79 -12.01 -20.09
N GLN A 83 11.84 -11.96 -21.01
CA GLN A 83 10.46 -12.35 -20.80
C GLN A 83 10.06 -13.35 -21.89
N GLN A 84 9.38 -14.41 -21.47
CA GLN A 84 8.79 -15.34 -22.41
C GLN A 84 7.44 -14.83 -22.92
N VAL A 85 7.23 -14.88 -24.23
CA VAL A 85 5.92 -14.74 -24.89
C VAL A 85 5.62 -16.07 -25.55
N GLY A 86 4.44 -16.63 -25.31
CA GLY A 86 4.11 -17.99 -25.75
C GLY A 86 4.33 -19.03 -24.66
N PHE A 87 3.95 -20.28 -24.96
CA PHE A 87 3.91 -21.37 -24.00
C PHE A 87 4.51 -22.65 -24.58
N SER A 88 5.27 -23.38 -23.77
CA SER A 88 5.76 -24.72 -24.06
C SER A 88 5.17 -25.71 -23.05
N PRO A 89 4.33 -26.68 -23.48
CA PRO A 89 3.74 -27.68 -22.58
C PRO A 89 4.74 -28.55 -21.83
N ARG A 90 5.99 -28.63 -22.31
CA ARG A 90 7.04 -29.48 -21.72
C ARG A 90 7.82 -28.80 -20.60
N GLU A 91 7.81 -27.46 -20.55
CA GLU A 91 8.68 -26.68 -19.65
C GLU A 91 7.90 -26.03 -18.49
N ASN A 92 6.59 -25.84 -18.64
CA ASN A 92 5.77 -25.08 -17.71
C ASN A 92 4.58 -25.92 -17.23
N GLN A 93 4.49 -26.18 -15.92
CA GLN A 93 3.35 -26.87 -15.30
C GLN A 93 2.03 -26.11 -15.49
N HIS A 94 2.07 -24.77 -15.41
CA HIS A 94 0.91 -23.91 -15.63
C HIS A 94 1.09 -23.02 -16.88
N PRO A 95 0.19 -23.06 -17.87
CA PRO A 95 0.31 -22.29 -19.10
C PRO A 95 0.27 -20.78 -18.96
N VAL A 96 -0.12 -20.25 -17.80
CA VAL A 96 -0.21 -18.82 -17.53
C VAL A 96 1.03 -18.25 -16.86
N GLN A 97 1.83 -19.09 -16.21
CA GLN A 97 3.03 -18.65 -15.53
C GLN A 97 4.14 -18.44 -16.57
N ARG A 98 4.66 -17.22 -16.65
CA ARG A 98 5.67 -16.82 -17.63
C ARG A 98 7.00 -16.56 -16.93
N PRO A 99 8.08 -17.30 -17.25
CA PRO A 99 9.37 -17.09 -16.63
C PRO A 99 9.94 -15.73 -17.04
N VAL A 100 10.63 -15.12 -16.08
CA VAL A 100 11.38 -13.87 -16.24
C VAL A 100 12.75 -14.07 -15.61
N TRP A 101 13.82 -13.71 -16.31
CA TRP A 101 15.18 -13.84 -15.80
C TRP A 101 16.05 -12.66 -16.22
N GLN A 102 17.10 -12.37 -15.45
CA GLN A 102 18.03 -11.29 -15.76
C GLN A 102 18.78 -11.58 -17.05
N SER A 103 18.87 -10.59 -17.94
CA SER A 103 19.62 -10.71 -19.20
C SER A 103 21.13 -10.72 -18.96
N GLY A 104 21.59 -10.03 -17.91
CA GLY A 104 23.02 -9.80 -17.65
C GLY A 104 23.67 -8.81 -18.63
N LEU A 105 22.96 -8.40 -19.68
CA LEU A 105 23.43 -7.43 -20.67
C LEU A 105 23.17 -6.00 -20.19
N LYS A 106 24.11 -5.10 -20.51
CA LYS A 106 23.99 -3.66 -20.28
C LYS A 106 23.76 -2.94 -21.61
N TYR A 107 22.77 -2.07 -21.64
CA TYR A 107 22.41 -1.28 -22.82
C TYR A 107 22.54 0.21 -22.56
N THR A 108 22.97 0.95 -23.58
CA THR A 108 22.63 2.36 -23.71
C THR A 108 21.29 2.48 -24.43
N LEU A 109 20.59 3.61 -24.26
CA LEU A 109 19.29 3.83 -24.90
C LEU A 109 19.31 3.59 -26.43
N PRO A 110 20.28 4.13 -27.21
CA PRO A 110 20.29 3.92 -28.66
C PRO A 110 20.54 2.46 -29.06
N LYS A 111 21.33 1.71 -28.26
CA LYS A 111 21.59 0.29 -28.52
C LYS A 111 20.33 -0.55 -28.31
N PHE A 112 19.58 -0.27 -27.23
CA PHE A 112 18.32 -0.97 -26.96
C PHE A 112 17.24 -0.61 -27.98
N GLU A 113 17.07 0.66 -28.33
CA GLU A 113 16.13 1.13 -29.36
C GLU A 113 16.41 0.44 -30.72
N SER A 114 17.68 0.39 -31.14
CA SER A 114 18.09 -0.30 -32.37
C SER A 114 17.75 -1.80 -32.34
N LYS A 115 18.02 -2.48 -31.22
CA LYS A 115 17.68 -3.89 -31.01
C LYS A 115 16.16 -4.12 -31.06
N ALA A 116 15.40 -3.32 -30.33
CA ALA A 116 13.94 -3.39 -30.26
C ALA A 116 13.31 -3.20 -31.64
N ASN A 117 13.78 -2.21 -32.40
CA ASN A 117 13.29 -1.93 -33.76
C ASN A 117 13.64 -3.07 -34.74
N LYS A 118 14.85 -3.63 -34.66
CA LYS A 118 15.25 -4.78 -35.49
C LYS A 118 14.40 -6.02 -35.19
N MET A 119 14.09 -6.27 -33.91
CA MET A 119 13.21 -7.36 -33.50
C MET A 119 11.77 -7.13 -33.98
N GLY A 120 11.20 -5.94 -33.75
CA GLY A 120 9.83 -5.60 -34.16
C GLY A 120 9.61 -5.80 -35.66
N LYS A 121 10.55 -5.31 -36.48
CA LYS A 121 10.55 -5.54 -37.94
C LYS A 121 10.61 -7.02 -38.32
N LYS A 122 11.25 -7.88 -37.52
CA LYS A 122 11.32 -9.33 -37.79
C LYS A 122 10.02 -10.04 -37.44
N LEU A 123 9.35 -9.63 -36.37
CA LEU A 123 8.12 -10.26 -35.87
C LEU A 123 6.88 -9.87 -36.66
N ILE A 124 6.81 -8.61 -37.12
CA ILE A 124 5.65 -8.06 -37.85
C ILE A 124 6.05 -7.71 -39.28
N LYS A 125 6.79 -8.59 -39.97
CA LYS A 125 7.29 -8.34 -41.34
C LYS A 125 6.21 -8.01 -42.38
N GLN A 126 4.94 -8.25 -42.08
CA GLN A 126 3.84 -8.27 -43.04
C GLN A 126 2.80 -7.15 -42.86
N LEU A 127 2.93 -6.29 -41.83
CA LEU A 127 1.99 -5.17 -41.66
C LEU A 127 2.59 -3.86 -42.20
N GLU A 128 1.94 -3.30 -43.21
CA GLU A 128 2.27 -1.98 -43.78
C GLU A 128 1.81 -0.82 -42.88
N SER A 129 0.81 -1.06 -42.03
CA SER A 129 0.28 -0.09 -41.06
C SER A 129 -0.05 -0.75 -39.72
N PHE A 130 0.15 -0.03 -38.61
CA PHE A 130 -0.04 -0.52 -37.25
C PHE A 130 -1.43 -0.13 -36.72
N ASN A 131 -2.44 -0.99 -36.89
CA ASN A 131 -3.67 -0.87 -36.12
C ASN A 131 -3.45 -1.50 -34.73
N PRO A 132 -3.68 -0.79 -33.61
CA PRO A 132 -3.52 -1.36 -32.27
C PRO A 132 -4.23 -2.70 -32.06
N LEU A 133 -5.43 -2.87 -32.62
CA LEU A 133 -6.20 -4.12 -32.52
C LEU A 133 -5.57 -5.31 -33.25
N GLU A 134 -4.85 -5.05 -34.35
CA GLU A 134 -4.11 -6.09 -35.06
C GLU A 134 -2.90 -6.53 -34.23
N ILE A 135 -2.19 -5.57 -33.62
CA ILE A 135 -1.08 -5.86 -32.70
C ILE A 135 -1.57 -6.66 -31.48
N GLU A 136 -2.70 -6.28 -30.88
CA GLU A 136 -3.34 -7.03 -29.78
C GLU A 136 -3.69 -8.46 -30.21
N THR A 137 -4.26 -8.63 -31.40
CA THR A 137 -4.58 -9.95 -31.96
C THR A 137 -3.32 -10.80 -32.13
N MET A 138 -2.26 -10.25 -32.73
CA MET A 138 -1.00 -10.96 -32.92
C MET A 138 -0.31 -11.29 -31.59
N TYR A 139 -0.36 -10.39 -30.60
CA TYR A 139 0.20 -10.65 -29.27
C TYR A 139 -0.47 -11.85 -28.62
N TRP A 140 -1.81 -11.91 -28.62
CA TRP A 140 -2.52 -13.04 -28.03
C TRP A 140 -2.38 -14.34 -28.83
N LYS A 141 -2.24 -14.27 -30.16
CA LYS A 141 -1.82 -15.43 -30.97
C LYS A 141 -0.43 -15.91 -30.54
N ALA A 142 0.54 -15.00 -30.40
CA ALA A 142 1.90 -15.32 -29.97
C ALA A 142 1.94 -15.90 -28.56
N GLN A 143 1.05 -15.48 -27.64
CA GLN A 143 0.95 -16.06 -26.30
C GLN A 143 0.45 -17.51 -26.28
N ALA A 144 -0.22 -17.96 -27.35
CA ALA A 144 -0.71 -19.32 -27.52
C ALA A 144 0.19 -20.19 -28.43
N ASP A 145 1.25 -19.60 -29.01
CA ASP A 145 2.17 -20.28 -29.93
C ASP A 145 3.51 -20.63 -29.23
N ARG A 146 4.46 -21.18 -30.00
CA ARG A 146 5.81 -21.54 -29.54
C ARG A 146 6.51 -20.34 -28.89
N PRO A 147 7.20 -20.55 -27.75
CA PRO A 147 7.82 -19.46 -27.03
C PRO A 147 8.83 -18.66 -27.84
N ILE A 148 8.74 -17.35 -27.72
CA ILE A 148 9.77 -16.39 -28.13
C ILE A 148 10.24 -15.61 -26.90
N SER A 149 11.49 -15.14 -26.94
CA SER A 149 12.06 -14.32 -25.87
C SER A 149 12.14 -12.86 -26.30
N VAL A 150 11.63 -11.99 -25.44
CA VAL A 150 11.72 -10.52 -25.57
C VAL A 150 12.45 -9.95 -24.35
N GLU A 151 12.93 -8.72 -24.44
CA GLU A 151 13.57 -8.05 -23.30
C GLU A 151 12.79 -6.83 -22.85
N TYR A 152 12.78 -6.60 -21.54
CA TYR A 152 12.12 -5.47 -20.92
C TYR A 152 13.03 -4.88 -19.85
N ALA A 153 13.25 -3.57 -19.89
CA ALA A 153 13.86 -2.86 -18.78
C ALA A 153 12.74 -2.31 -17.90
N ASN A 154 12.51 -2.92 -16.74
CA ASN A 154 11.42 -2.58 -15.84
C ASN A 154 11.91 -2.37 -14.41
N ASP A 155 11.14 -1.62 -13.64
CA ASP A 155 11.41 -1.32 -12.23
C ASP A 155 12.80 -0.67 -12.04
N MET A 156 13.20 0.18 -12.98
CA MET A 156 14.44 0.95 -12.90
C MET A 156 14.18 2.23 -12.12
N PRO A 157 14.80 2.46 -10.94
CA PRO A 157 14.60 3.69 -10.19
C PRO A 157 14.95 4.93 -11.03
N GLY A 158 14.23 6.03 -10.82
CA GLY A 158 14.53 7.32 -11.45
C GLY A 158 13.43 7.82 -12.39
N SER A 159 13.70 8.93 -13.10
CA SER A 159 12.68 9.51 -14.00
C SER A 159 13.28 10.27 -15.18
N ALA A 160 12.53 10.28 -16.28
CA ALA A 160 12.88 11.00 -17.50
C ALA A 160 12.36 12.46 -17.53
N PHE A 161 11.61 12.89 -16.52
CA PHE A 161 11.33 14.32 -16.32
C PHE A 161 12.57 15.11 -15.88
N GLU A 162 12.50 16.44 -15.85
CA GLU A 162 13.57 17.25 -15.25
C GLU A 162 13.40 17.30 -13.73
N GLU A 163 14.52 17.36 -13.01
CA GLU A 163 14.56 17.63 -11.58
C GLU A 163 14.50 19.15 -11.35
N THR A 164 13.30 19.69 -11.17
CA THR A 164 13.13 21.11 -10.80
C THR A 164 13.17 21.23 -9.27
N GLY A 165 14.06 22.08 -8.74
CA GLY A 165 14.26 22.27 -7.29
C GLY A 165 12.98 22.58 -6.51
N ALA A 166 12.97 22.30 -5.20
CA ALA A 166 11.79 22.29 -4.31
C ALA A 166 11.07 23.66 -4.08
N GLY A 167 11.38 24.69 -4.85
CA GLY A 167 10.80 26.03 -4.73
C GLY A 167 10.10 26.49 -6.01
N GLY A 168 8.85 26.09 -6.20
CA GLY A 168 7.86 26.78 -7.03
C GLY A 168 8.05 26.78 -8.56
N CYS A 169 6.98 27.23 -9.24
CA CYS A 169 7.00 27.80 -10.60
C CYS A 169 7.88 29.06 -10.68
N GLY A 170 9.11 29.01 -10.15
CA GLY A 170 10.11 30.06 -10.30
C GLY A 170 10.71 29.96 -11.69
N VAL A 171 10.21 30.77 -12.61
CA VAL A 171 10.93 31.12 -13.84
C VAL A 171 12.38 31.44 -13.45
N LYS A 172 13.34 30.62 -13.88
CA LYS A 172 14.77 30.99 -13.79
C LYS A 172 14.91 32.36 -14.43
N GLN A 173 15.16 33.42 -13.64
CA GLN A 173 15.51 34.74 -14.15
C GLN A 173 16.91 34.65 -14.76
N GLY A 174 16.95 34.17 -16.00
CA GLY A 174 18.13 34.10 -16.84
C GLY A 174 17.64 33.95 -18.27
N LYS A 175 17.59 35.06 -19.00
CA LYS A 175 17.22 35.20 -20.43
C LYS A 175 16.44 34.00 -21.02
N LYS A 176 15.17 33.84 -20.63
CA LYS A 176 14.25 32.97 -21.38
C LYS A 176 13.87 33.70 -22.66
N GLU A 177 14.26 33.15 -23.81
CA GLU A 177 13.75 33.58 -25.12
C GLU A 177 12.23 33.39 -25.19
N VAL A 178 11.59 34.20 -26.04
CA VAL A 178 10.16 34.55 -26.06
C VAL A 178 9.25 33.41 -26.60
N SER A 179 9.61 32.12 -26.46
CA SER A 179 8.82 31.01 -27.07
C SER A 179 8.58 29.74 -26.24
N ASP A 180 9.00 29.66 -24.98
CA ASP A 180 8.85 28.41 -24.20
C ASP A 180 7.40 28.15 -23.74
N VAL A 181 6.71 27.24 -24.44
CA VAL A 181 5.43 26.68 -24.02
C VAL A 181 5.65 25.78 -22.81
N MET A 182 4.90 25.99 -21.72
CA MET A 182 4.95 25.14 -20.52
C MET A 182 4.70 23.67 -20.89
N THR A 183 5.57 22.78 -20.42
CA THR A 183 5.44 21.34 -20.65
C THR A 183 4.93 20.59 -19.42
N VAL A 184 4.47 19.35 -19.60
CA VAL A 184 4.06 18.45 -18.49
C VAL A 184 5.11 18.37 -17.37
N ALA A 185 6.40 18.38 -17.72
CA ALA A 185 7.51 18.32 -16.76
C ALA A 185 7.53 19.47 -15.74
N GLU A 186 7.03 20.64 -16.13
CA GLU A 186 7.03 21.85 -15.31
C GLU A 186 5.79 21.94 -14.40
N THR A 187 4.90 20.95 -14.44
CA THR A 187 3.65 20.92 -13.67
C THR A 187 3.69 20.00 -12.45
N GLN A 188 2.62 20.00 -11.65
CA GLN A 188 2.44 19.06 -10.54
C GLN A 188 2.22 17.61 -11.00
N TRP A 189 1.95 17.37 -12.30
CA TRP A 189 1.83 16.03 -12.88
C TRP A 189 3.19 15.37 -13.16
N ASN A 190 4.30 16.08 -12.95
CA ASN A 190 5.62 15.48 -12.97
C ASN A 190 5.68 14.35 -11.93
N THR A 191 5.97 13.13 -12.37
CA THR A 191 5.96 11.92 -11.52
C THR A 191 6.97 11.97 -10.38
N ARG A 192 7.99 12.83 -10.45
CA ARG A 192 8.90 13.09 -9.31
C ARG A 192 8.20 13.75 -8.11
N ARG A 193 7.06 14.40 -8.34
CA ARG A 193 6.38 15.28 -7.37
C ARG A 193 4.98 14.81 -7.00
N VAL A 194 4.29 14.15 -7.92
CA VAL A 194 2.86 13.84 -7.78
C VAL A 194 2.52 13.02 -6.53
N ALA A 195 3.40 12.08 -6.13
CA ALA A 195 3.21 11.29 -4.92
C ALA A 195 3.08 12.18 -3.66
N ARG A 196 3.80 13.32 -3.64
CA ARG A 196 3.80 14.29 -2.53
C ARG A 196 3.06 15.59 -2.84
N ALA A 197 2.23 15.58 -3.89
CA ALA A 197 1.40 16.71 -4.24
C ALA A 197 0.39 17.04 -3.11
N HIS A 198 -0.13 18.26 -3.15
CA HIS A 198 -1.17 18.69 -2.21
C HIS A 198 -2.37 17.73 -2.24
N GLY A 199 -2.87 17.33 -1.07
CA GLY A 199 -3.97 16.37 -0.93
C GLY A 199 -3.58 14.89 -1.04
N SER A 200 -2.36 14.56 -1.49
CA SER A 200 -1.89 13.16 -1.48
C SER A 200 -1.53 12.73 -0.06
N LEU A 201 -2.01 11.55 0.36
CA LEU A 201 -1.63 10.99 1.66
C LEU A 201 -0.14 10.62 1.71
N LEU A 202 0.47 10.25 0.58
CA LEU A 202 1.89 9.92 0.51
C LEU A 202 2.82 11.13 0.71
N LYS A 203 2.30 12.35 0.81
CA LYS A 203 3.07 13.56 1.11
C LYS A 203 3.86 13.47 2.43
N PHE A 204 3.39 12.67 3.38
CA PHE A 204 4.00 12.50 4.70
C PHE A 204 4.97 11.32 4.76
N VAL A 205 5.20 10.64 3.64
CA VAL A 205 6.28 9.66 3.53
C VAL A 205 7.55 10.43 3.13
N GLU A 206 8.43 10.65 4.10
CA GLU A 206 9.63 11.48 3.93
C GLU A 206 10.61 10.84 2.94
N GLU A 207 10.84 9.55 3.07
CA GLU A 207 11.76 8.81 2.20
C GLU A 207 11.23 8.53 0.81
N ASP A 208 12.20 8.40 -0.10
CA ASP A 208 11.97 7.81 -1.40
C ASP A 208 11.92 6.29 -1.32
N ILE A 209 10.73 5.76 -1.52
CA ILE A 209 10.42 4.36 -1.75
C ILE A 209 10.26 4.20 -3.27
N PRO A 210 11.25 3.60 -3.98
CA PRO A 210 11.13 3.33 -5.42
C PRO A 210 9.82 2.67 -5.80
N GLY A 211 9.09 3.30 -6.73
CA GLY A 211 7.76 2.91 -7.20
C GLY A 211 6.63 3.60 -6.46
N VAL A 212 6.78 3.82 -5.16
CA VAL A 212 5.72 4.34 -4.30
C VAL A 212 5.77 5.86 -4.21
N THR A 213 6.89 6.42 -3.75
CA THR A 213 7.06 7.88 -3.59
C THR A 213 8.07 8.47 -4.56
N SER A 214 8.89 7.62 -5.19
CA SER A 214 9.77 8.01 -6.29
C SER A 214 9.49 7.16 -7.55
N PRO A 215 9.58 7.76 -8.74
CA PRO A 215 9.21 7.09 -9.98
C PRO A 215 10.15 5.95 -10.37
N MET A 216 9.62 5.02 -11.17
CA MET A 216 10.39 3.99 -11.86
C MET A 216 10.18 4.08 -13.38
N ILE A 217 11.26 3.87 -14.13
CA ILE A 217 11.31 3.90 -15.60
C ILE A 217 11.11 2.49 -16.17
N TYR A 218 10.40 2.44 -17.30
CA TYR A 218 10.09 1.25 -18.06
C TYR A 218 10.45 1.46 -19.53
N MET A 219 11.34 0.64 -20.09
CA MET A 219 11.67 0.65 -21.52
C MET A 219 11.29 -0.66 -22.18
N GLY A 220 10.25 -0.61 -23.01
CA GLY A 220 9.69 -1.75 -23.70
C GLY A 220 10.26 -1.97 -25.09
N MET A 221 9.97 -3.15 -25.62
CA MET A 221 10.03 -3.48 -27.04
C MET A 221 8.73 -4.14 -27.46
N LEU A 222 8.58 -4.50 -28.72
CA LEU A 222 7.37 -5.20 -29.16
C LEU A 222 7.16 -6.47 -28.33
N TYR A 223 5.95 -6.62 -27.79
CA TYR A 223 5.49 -7.72 -26.92
C TYR A 223 6.11 -7.79 -25.51
N SER A 224 7.01 -6.88 -25.11
CA SER A 224 7.39 -6.77 -23.70
C SER A 224 6.15 -6.50 -22.86
N TRP A 225 5.93 -7.27 -21.79
CA TRP A 225 4.67 -7.31 -21.06
C TRP A 225 4.83 -6.99 -19.58
N PHE A 226 3.73 -6.60 -18.94
CA PHE A 226 3.59 -6.55 -17.48
C PHE A 226 2.37 -7.41 -17.12
N ALA A 227 2.59 -8.37 -16.22
CA ALA A 227 1.58 -9.35 -15.84
C ALA A 227 0.45 -8.72 -15.04
N TRP A 228 -0.63 -9.49 -14.84
CA TRP A 228 -1.70 -9.10 -13.95
C TRP A 228 -1.17 -8.83 -12.54
N HIS A 229 -1.46 -7.65 -12.01
CA HIS A 229 -1.15 -7.27 -10.63
C HIS A 229 -2.03 -6.11 -10.17
N VAL A 230 -2.03 -5.89 -8.85
CA VAL A 230 -2.47 -4.64 -8.22
C VAL A 230 -1.24 -3.89 -7.70
N GLU A 231 -1.40 -2.60 -7.45
CA GLU A 231 -0.36 -1.77 -6.86
C GLU A 231 -0.12 -2.13 -5.39
N ASP A 232 1.08 -1.82 -4.89
CA ASP A 232 1.38 -1.96 -3.47
C ASP A 232 0.39 -1.14 -2.64
N HIS A 233 -0.09 -1.72 -1.53
CA HIS A 233 -1.13 -1.12 -0.68
C HIS A 233 -2.42 -0.73 -1.41
N ASP A 234 -2.72 -1.37 -2.54
CA ASP A 234 -3.84 -1.00 -3.39
C ASP A 234 -3.82 0.52 -3.72
N LEU A 235 -2.64 1.14 -3.83
CA LEU A 235 -2.53 2.56 -4.15
C LEU A 235 -3.01 2.85 -5.58
N HIS A 236 -3.28 4.13 -5.87
CA HIS A 236 -3.37 4.56 -7.26
C HIS A 236 -1.98 4.47 -7.91
N SER A 237 -1.94 4.26 -9.21
CA SER A 237 -0.71 4.36 -10.00
C SER A 237 -0.91 5.31 -11.16
N LEU A 238 0.07 6.19 -11.37
CA LEU A 238 0.11 7.14 -12.46
C LEU A 238 1.27 6.78 -13.38
N ASN A 239 0.95 6.29 -14.58
CA ASN A 239 1.93 5.96 -15.61
C ASN A 239 1.93 7.03 -16.71
N TYR A 240 3.10 7.58 -17.04
CA TYR A 240 3.27 8.53 -18.14
C TYR A 240 4.14 7.93 -19.24
N MET A 241 3.66 8.01 -20.49
CA MET A 241 4.42 7.56 -21.66
C MET A 241 5.23 8.73 -22.23
N HIS A 242 6.55 8.71 -22.07
CA HIS A 242 7.41 9.78 -22.54
C HIS A 242 7.60 9.79 -24.06
N MET A 243 7.86 8.63 -24.65
CA MET A 243 8.14 8.50 -26.09
C MET A 243 7.97 7.07 -26.61
N GLY A 244 7.88 6.94 -27.93
CA GLY A 244 7.91 5.67 -28.64
C GLY A 244 6.52 5.14 -29.01
N ALA A 245 6.44 3.83 -29.25
CA ALA A 245 5.22 3.14 -29.64
C ALA A 245 4.21 3.02 -28.48
N GLY A 246 2.93 2.81 -28.82
CA GLY A 246 1.87 2.66 -27.85
C GLY A 246 2.05 1.45 -26.91
N LYS A 247 1.22 1.41 -25.87
CA LYS A 247 1.13 0.31 -24.90
C LYS A 247 -0.34 -0.03 -24.68
N THR A 248 -0.70 -1.30 -24.85
CA THR A 248 -2.04 -1.78 -24.49
C THR A 248 -2.08 -2.07 -23.00
N TRP A 249 -3.20 -1.67 -22.38
CA TRP A 249 -3.54 -1.98 -21.00
C TRP A 249 -4.88 -2.69 -20.94
N TYR A 250 -5.00 -3.63 -20.01
CA TYR A 250 -6.24 -4.26 -19.60
C TYR A 250 -6.47 -3.96 -18.13
N GLY A 251 -7.72 -3.69 -17.74
CA GLY A 251 -8.07 -3.33 -16.38
C GLY A 251 -9.30 -4.10 -15.89
N VAL A 252 -9.28 -4.51 -14.64
CA VAL A 252 -10.39 -5.11 -13.89
C VAL A 252 -10.64 -4.23 -12.66
N PRO A 253 -11.87 -3.76 -12.44
CA PRO A 253 -12.20 -2.87 -11.32
C PRO A 253 -12.12 -3.59 -9.97
N MET A 254 -11.94 -2.79 -8.90
CA MET A 254 -11.88 -3.25 -7.51
C MET A 254 -13.02 -4.20 -7.12
N ASP A 255 -14.25 -3.88 -7.50
CA ASP A 255 -15.45 -4.65 -7.13
C ASP A 255 -15.41 -6.08 -7.69
N ALA A 256 -14.59 -6.34 -8.72
CA ALA A 256 -14.39 -7.65 -9.32
C ALA A 256 -13.05 -8.30 -8.96
N ALA A 257 -12.24 -7.69 -8.07
CA ALA A 257 -10.89 -8.17 -7.76
C ALA A 257 -10.88 -9.62 -7.22
N PHE A 258 -11.76 -9.93 -6.26
CA PHE A 258 -11.86 -11.29 -5.73
C PHE A 258 -12.38 -12.30 -6.75
N ALA A 259 -13.33 -11.90 -7.61
CA ALA A 259 -13.81 -12.75 -8.69
C ALA A 259 -12.70 -13.02 -9.72
N PHE A 260 -11.88 -12.01 -10.02
CA PHE A 260 -10.69 -12.16 -10.85
C PHE A 260 -9.68 -13.14 -10.24
N GLU A 261 -9.37 -12.98 -8.94
CA GLU A 261 -8.46 -13.88 -8.22
C GLU A 261 -8.96 -15.33 -8.25
N ASP A 262 -10.27 -15.55 -8.09
CA ASP A 262 -10.87 -16.87 -8.14
C ASP A 262 -10.86 -17.47 -9.57
N VAL A 263 -11.09 -16.65 -10.59
CA VAL A 263 -10.96 -17.07 -12.00
C VAL A 263 -9.51 -17.44 -12.31
N VAL A 264 -8.53 -16.67 -11.86
CA VAL A 264 -7.11 -17.03 -12.01
C VAL A 264 -6.82 -18.35 -11.29
N ARG A 265 -7.26 -18.50 -10.03
CA ARG A 265 -7.07 -19.72 -9.25
C ARG A 265 -7.65 -20.95 -9.95
N THR A 266 -8.88 -20.87 -10.43
CA THR A 266 -9.61 -22.01 -11.02
C THR A 266 -9.26 -22.28 -12.48
N GLN A 267 -9.19 -21.25 -13.33
CA GLN A 267 -8.97 -21.40 -14.76
C GLN A 267 -7.49 -21.40 -15.14
N ALA A 268 -6.64 -20.69 -14.39
CA ALA A 268 -5.23 -20.53 -14.71
C ALA A 268 -4.33 -21.53 -13.95
N TYR A 269 -4.70 -21.84 -12.70
CA TYR A 269 -3.98 -22.75 -11.81
C TYR A 269 -4.79 -24.01 -11.44
N ALA A 270 -5.82 -24.34 -12.22
CA ALA A 270 -6.63 -25.57 -12.10
C ALA A 270 -7.25 -25.81 -10.70
N GLY A 271 -7.35 -24.78 -9.86
CA GLY A 271 -7.84 -24.90 -8.49
C GLY A 271 -6.86 -25.58 -7.53
N GLU A 272 -5.62 -25.85 -7.94
CA GLU A 272 -4.60 -26.57 -7.14
C GLU A 272 -4.05 -25.73 -5.99
N ILE A 273 -4.20 -24.40 -6.06
CA ILE A 273 -3.71 -23.46 -5.05
C ILE A 273 -4.86 -22.83 -4.26
N SER A 274 -4.60 -22.50 -2.99
CA SER A 274 -5.55 -21.79 -2.14
C SER A 274 -5.75 -20.33 -2.60
N PRO A 275 -6.82 -19.63 -2.18
CA PRO A 275 -7.02 -18.22 -2.50
C PRO A 275 -5.84 -17.32 -2.10
N THR A 276 -5.26 -17.52 -0.91
CA THR A 276 -4.09 -16.76 -0.44
C THR A 276 -2.87 -17.01 -1.31
N VAL A 277 -2.63 -18.27 -1.71
CA VAL A 277 -1.52 -18.62 -2.60
C VAL A 277 -1.77 -18.05 -4.00
N ALA A 278 -3.01 -18.02 -4.51
CA ALA A 278 -3.34 -17.38 -5.78
C ALA A 278 -3.04 -15.88 -5.74
N PHE A 279 -3.47 -15.18 -4.68
CA PHE A 279 -3.16 -13.76 -4.49
C PHE A 279 -1.64 -13.50 -4.46
N ALA A 280 -0.88 -14.28 -3.67
CA ALA A 280 0.58 -14.20 -3.63
C ALA A 280 1.23 -14.49 -5.00
N THR A 281 0.73 -15.49 -5.72
CA THR A 281 1.24 -15.88 -7.04
C THR A 281 1.03 -14.77 -8.08
N ILE A 282 -0.14 -14.14 -8.08
CA ILE A 282 -0.43 -13.00 -8.97
C ILE A 282 0.46 -11.81 -8.60
N ALA A 283 0.65 -11.53 -7.30
CA ALA A 283 1.54 -10.47 -6.82
C ALA A 283 3.00 -10.66 -7.26
N GLY A 284 3.41 -11.90 -7.59
CA GLY A 284 4.71 -12.20 -8.20
C GLY A 284 4.90 -11.70 -9.63
N LYS A 285 3.88 -11.05 -10.24
CA LYS A 285 3.94 -10.41 -11.58
C LYS A 285 4.43 -11.33 -12.70
N THR A 286 4.06 -12.61 -12.66
CA THR A 286 4.40 -13.62 -13.69
C THR A 286 3.18 -14.28 -14.32
N THR A 287 1.97 -13.94 -13.89
CA THR A 287 0.72 -14.53 -14.39
C THR A 287 0.20 -13.78 -15.60
N ILE A 288 0.27 -14.39 -16.79
CA ILE A 288 -0.34 -13.88 -18.02
C ILE A 288 -1.58 -14.71 -18.35
N LEU A 289 -2.74 -14.08 -18.23
CA LEU A 289 -4.05 -14.66 -18.54
C LEU A 289 -4.74 -13.80 -19.60
N SER A 290 -5.27 -14.44 -20.65
CA SER A 290 -6.04 -13.74 -21.69
C SER A 290 -7.30 -13.12 -21.09
N PRO A 291 -7.60 -11.83 -21.39
CA PRO A 291 -8.85 -11.21 -20.98
C PRO A 291 -10.11 -11.90 -21.53
N GLU A 292 -9.99 -12.70 -22.60
CA GLU A 292 -11.07 -13.54 -23.09
C GLU A 292 -11.57 -14.52 -22.01
N VAL A 293 -10.66 -15.05 -21.19
CA VAL A 293 -11.01 -15.96 -20.09
C VAL A 293 -11.84 -15.23 -19.04
N LEU A 294 -11.46 -13.98 -18.72
CA LEU A 294 -12.18 -13.13 -17.76
C LEU A 294 -13.59 -12.81 -18.27
N GLN A 295 -13.71 -12.41 -19.54
CA GLN A 295 -15.01 -12.12 -20.16
C GLN A 295 -15.94 -13.33 -20.16
N LYS A 296 -15.42 -14.52 -20.51
CA LYS A 296 -16.19 -15.78 -20.48
C LYS A 296 -16.66 -16.15 -19.07
N ALA A 297 -15.87 -15.81 -18.04
CA ALA A 297 -16.23 -16.01 -16.65
C ALA A 297 -17.14 -14.90 -16.08
N GLY A 298 -17.52 -13.89 -16.88
CA GLY A 298 -18.36 -12.77 -16.44
C GLY A 298 -17.62 -11.73 -15.59
N VAL A 299 -16.30 -11.78 -15.52
CA VAL A 299 -15.48 -10.77 -14.82
C VAL A 299 -15.36 -9.52 -15.71
N PRO A 300 -15.78 -8.33 -15.24
CA PRO A 300 -15.66 -7.11 -16.02
C PRO A 300 -14.19 -6.81 -16.30
N CYS A 301 -13.88 -6.61 -17.57
CA CYS A 301 -12.54 -6.26 -18.02
C CYS A 301 -12.62 -5.25 -19.17
N CYS A 302 -11.84 -4.18 -19.09
CA CYS A 302 -11.74 -3.17 -20.12
C CYS A 302 -10.34 -3.13 -20.73
N ARG A 303 -10.19 -2.42 -21.84
CA ARG A 303 -8.91 -2.15 -22.50
C ARG A 303 -8.72 -0.68 -22.84
N LEU A 304 -7.47 -0.25 -22.94
CA LEU A 304 -7.09 1.04 -23.54
C LEU A 304 -5.71 0.93 -24.21
N VAL A 305 -5.43 1.89 -25.09
CA VAL A 305 -4.10 2.08 -25.68
C VAL A 305 -3.57 3.45 -25.24
N GLN A 306 -2.40 3.42 -24.61
CA GLN A 306 -1.65 4.58 -24.18
C GLN A 306 -0.57 4.92 -25.21
N ASN A 307 -0.59 6.14 -25.72
CA ASN A 307 0.38 6.70 -26.66
C ASN A 307 1.34 7.65 -25.94
N ALA A 308 2.41 8.05 -26.62
CA ALA A 308 3.35 9.05 -26.11
C ALA A 308 2.63 10.37 -25.77
N GLY A 309 2.96 10.93 -24.61
CA GLY A 309 2.34 12.13 -24.04
C GLY A 309 1.08 11.88 -23.21
N GLU A 310 0.59 10.64 -23.12
CA GLU A 310 -0.62 10.29 -22.38
C GLU A 310 -0.31 9.67 -21.01
N PHE A 311 -1.19 9.94 -20.04
CA PHE A 311 -1.19 9.27 -18.74
C PHE A 311 -2.18 8.10 -18.73
N VAL A 312 -1.83 7.04 -18.01
CA VAL A 312 -2.78 6.01 -17.54
C VAL A 312 -2.84 6.07 -16.03
N VAL A 313 -4.05 6.10 -15.49
CA VAL A 313 -4.30 5.98 -14.05
C VAL A 313 -4.87 4.61 -13.77
N THR A 314 -4.27 3.89 -12.83
CA THR A 314 -4.84 2.69 -12.21
C THR A 314 -5.44 3.07 -10.87
N PHE A 315 -6.68 2.66 -10.64
CA PHE A 315 -7.40 2.93 -9.39
C PHE A 315 -7.10 1.88 -8.31
N PRO A 316 -7.39 2.18 -7.03
CA PRO A 316 -7.09 1.27 -5.94
C PRO A 316 -7.65 -0.13 -6.17
N ARG A 317 -6.86 -1.17 -5.87
CA ARG A 317 -7.18 -2.60 -6.05
C ARG A 317 -7.62 -2.98 -7.48
N ALA A 318 -7.36 -2.15 -8.48
CA ALA A 318 -7.65 -2.53 -9.86
C ALA A 318 -6.55 -3.43 -10.42
N TYR A 319 -6.91 -4.67 -10.75
CA TYR A 319 -6.00 -5.56 -11.44
C TYR A 319 -5.75 -5.04 -12.84
N HIS A 320 -4.49 -5.01 -13.24
CA HIS A 320 -4.11 -4.55 -14.57
C HIS A 320 -2.94 -5.33 -15.15
N SER A 321 -2.92 -5.44 -16.48
CA SER A 321 -1.86 -6.09 -17.25
C SER A 321 -1.74 -5.44 -18.63
N GLY A 322 -0.71 -5.79 -19.39
CA GLY A 322 -0.57 -5.25 -20.73
C GLY A 322 0.77 -5.50 -21.38
N PHE A 323 0.99 -4.87 -22.54
CA PHE A 323 2.20 -5.07 -23.34
C PHE A 323 2.49 -3.88 -24.26
N SER A 324 3.75 -3.76 -24.70
CA SER A 324 4.22 -2.68 -25.57
C SER A 324 4.10 -3.04 -27.06
N HIS A 325 3.75 -2.06 -27.89
CA HIS A 325 3.63 -2.18 -29.35
C HIS A 325 4.96 -2.02 -30.10
N GLY A 326 6.04 -1.74 -29.39
CA GLY A 326 7.35 -1.44 -29.98
C GLY A 326 8.28 -0.84 -28.94
N PHE A 327 9.37 -0.22 -29.40
CA PHE A 327 10.23 0.54 -28.50
C PHE A 327 9.46 1.70 -27.89
N ASN A 328 9.44 1.77 -26.56
CA ASN A 328 8.87 2.89 -25.81
C ASN A 328 9.59 3.13 -24.50
N CYS A 329 9.39 4.31 -23.95
CA CYS A 329 9.88 4.71 -22.63
C CYS A 329 8.73 5.33 -21.86
N ALA A 330 8.38 4.72 -20.73
CA ALA A 330 7.37 5.19 -19.80
C ALA A 330 8.00 5.30 -18.40
N GLU A 331 7.30 5.96 -17.50
CA GLU A 331 7.59 5.90 -16.08
C GLU A 331 6.30 5.82 -15.29
N ALA A 332 6.35 5.32 -14.05
CA ALA A 332 5.21 5.28 -13.16
C ALA A 332 5.60 5.58 -11.73
N VAL A 333 4.63 6.08 -10.97
CA VAL A 333 4.73 6.30 -9.52
C VAL A 333 3.36 6.12 -8.90
N ASN A 334 3.31 5.70 -7.63
CA ASN A 334 2.05 5.68 -6.90
C ASN A 334 1.62 7.07 -6.43
N MET A 335 0.34 7.17 -6.10
CA MET A 335 -0.26 8.32 -5.41
C MET A 335 -1.40 7.84 -4.52
N ALA A 336 -1.82 8.65 -3.55
CA ALA A 336 -2.92 8.31 -2.66
C ALA A 336 -3.91 9.48 -2.58
N THR A 337 -4.99 9.42 -3.35
CA THR A 337 -6.10 10.39 -3.19
C THR A 337 -6.80 10.16 -1.85
N PRO A 338 -7.62 11.10 -1.36
CA PRO A 338 -8.52 10.85 -0.23
C PRO A 338 -9.35 9.57 -0.39
N GLY A 339 -9.69 9.19 -1.62
CA GLY A 339 -10.44 7.98 -1.95
C GLY A 339 -9.77 6.69 -1.51
N TRP A 340 -8.44 6.64 -1.46
CA TRP A 340 -7.66 5.46 -1.08
C TRP A 340 -7.92 5.02 0.37
N LEU A 341 -8.28 5.93 1.27
CA LEU A 341 -8.62 5.61 2.67
C LEU A 341 -9.73 4.56 2.80
N ARG A 342 -10.60 4.42 1.78
CA ARG A 342 -11.64 3.37 1.75
C ARG A 342 -11.09 1.95 1.72
N VAL A 343 -9.87 1.75 1.23
CA VAL A 343 -9.27 0.42 1.07
C VAL A 343 -7.94 0.23 1.77
N ALA A 344 -7.29 1.31 2.21
CA ALA A 344 -5.95 1.31 2.78
C ALA A 344 -5.76 0.26 3.89
N ARG A 345 -6.65 0.23 4.90
CA ARG A 345 -6.59 -0.74 6.00
C ARG A 345 -6.67 -2.19 5.52
N VAL A 346 -7.61 -2.49 4.61
CA VAL A 346 -7.76 -3.84 4.04
C VAL A 346 -6.55 -4.21 3.18
N ALA A 347 -5.98 -3.27 2.44
CA ALA A 347 -4.80 -3.50 1.62
C ALA A 347 -3.58 -3.88 2.47
N ALA A 348 -3.39 -3.20 3.61
CA ALA A 348 -2.34 -3.53 4.57
C ALA A 348 -2.52 -4.96 5.12
N ILE A 349 -3.73 -5.34 5.53
CA ILE A 349 -4.05 -6.70 6.03
C ILE A 349 -3.81 -7.76 4.95
N ARG A 350 -4.19 -7.47 3.70
CA ARG A 350 -3.96 -8.40 2.57
C ARG A 350 -2.47 -8.62 2.31
N ARG A 351 -1.64 -7.58 2.31
CA ARG A 351 -0.16 -7.73 2.23
C ARG A 351 0.38 -8.63 3.32
N VAL A 352 -0.05 -8.38 4.54
CA VAL A 352 0.33 -9.14 5.72
C VAL A 352 -0.02 -10.62 5.55
N SER A 353 -1.21 -10.95 5.04
CA SER A 353 -1.67 -12.33 4.85
C SER A 353 -0.81 -13.18 3.89
N VAL A 354 0.04 -12.55 3.07
CA VAL A 354 1.01 -13.23 2.18
C VAL A 354 2.45 -13.08 2.66
N GLY A 355 2.64 -12.73 3.94
CA GLY A 355 3.95 -12.62 4.58
C GLY A 355 4.72 -11.35 4.21
N ILE A 356 4.04 -10.31 3.70
CA ILE A 356 4.68 -9.07 3.25
C ILE A 356 4.31 -7.93 4.20
N ALA A 357 5.32 -7.26 4.77
CA ALA A 357 5.10 -6.13 5.67
C ALA A 357 4.46 -4.91 4.95
N PRO A 358 3.58 -4.16 5.64
CA PRO A 358 3.13 -2.85 5.19
C PRO A 358 4.29 -1.84 5.14
N MET A 359 4.46 -1.17 3.99
CA MET A 359 5.46 -0.09 3.80
C MET A 359 5.05 1.28 4.37
N VAL A 360 3.76 1.50 4.59
CA VAL A 360 3.19 2.74 5.12
C VAL A 360 2.07 2.40 6.10
N SER A 361 1.76 3.31 7.02
CA SER A 361 0.63 3.22 7.95
C SER A 361 -0.50 4.14 7.51
N ASP A 362 -1.65 3.58 7.17
CA ASP A 362 -2.81 4.35 6.71
C ASP A 362 -3.35 5.31 7.79
N SER A 363 -3.41 4.85 9.05
CA SER A 363 -3.78 5.71 10.18
C SER A 363 -2.80 6.86 10.40
N GLN A 364 -1.49 6.63 10.26
CA GLN A 364 -0.50 7.69 10.37
C GLN A 364 -0.69 8.75 9.28
N LEU A 365 -0.80 8.31 8.02
CA LEU A 365 -0.96 9.24 6.89
C LEU A 365 -2.28 10.01 6.98
N LEU A 366 -3.35 9.36 7.47
CA LEU A 366 -4.62 10.01 7.77
C LEU A 366 -4.44 11.13 8.81
N TYR A 367 -3.74 10.83 9.91
CA TYR A 367 -3.58 11.77 11.02
C TYR A 367 -2.68 12.93 10.61
N ASP A 368 -1.56 12.64 9.95
CA ASP A 368 -0.62 13.65 9.48
C ASP A 368 -1.23 14.60 8.46
N LEU A 369 -1.99 14.08 7.49
CA LEU A 369 -2.73 14.90 6.54
C LEU A 369 -3.74 15.78 7.27
N THR A 370 -4.54 15.19 8.15
CA THR A 370 -5.59 15.93 8.86
C THR A 370 -5.02 17.03 9.76
N MET A 371 -3.95 16.74 10.50
CA MET A 371 -3.29 17.71 11.37
C MET A 371 -2.64 18.85 10.58
N SER A 372 -2.13 18.58 9.36
CA SER A 372 -1.60 19.64 8.49
C SER A 372 -2.67 20.65 8.05
N MET A 373 -3.94 20.22 7.95
CA MET A 373 -5.06 21.07 7.53
C MET A 373 -5.50 22.03 8.63
N SER A 374 -5.37 21.66 9.91
CA SER A 374 -5.66 22.52 11.06
C SER A 374 -4.71 23.73 11.12
N SER A 375 -3.44 23.51 10.78
CA SER A 375 -2.39 24.54 10.85
C SER A 375 -2.49 25.59 9.74
N SER A 376 -3.11 25.29 8.60
CA SER A 376 -3.20 26.21 7.45
C SER A 376 -4.27 27.31 7.56
N LYS A 377 -5.23 27.21 8.49
CA LYS A 377 -6.31 28.21 8.64
C LYS A 377 -5.86 29.59 9.17
N GLN A 378 -4.58 29.78 9.51
CA GLN A 378 -4.06 31.06 10.02
C GLN A 378 -3.48 32.02 8.95
N LYS A 379 -3.46 31.67 7.65
CA LYS A 379 -3.01 32.59 6.59
C LYS A 379 -4.18 33.04 5.70
N GLY A 380 -4.44 34.35 5.68
CA GLY A 380 -5.62 34.98 5.08
C GLY A 380 -5.80 34.73 3.57
N LYS A 381 -7.07 34.69 3.13
CA LYS A 381 -7.49 34.47 1.72
C LYS A 381 -7.52 35.78 0.93
N MET A 382 -6.98 35.75 -0.30
CA MET A 382 -7.19 36.77 -1.35
C MET A 382 -8.37 36.37 -2.26
N PRO A 383 -8.99 37.30 -3.03
CA PRO A 383 -10.18 37.00 -3.84
C PRO A 383 -9.86 36.10 -5.02
N GLU A 384 -10.80 35.22 -5.33
CA GLU A 384 -10.61 34.03 -6.15
C GLU A 384 -11.47 34.03 -7.43
N SER A 385 -11.00 33.34 -8.46
CA SER A 385 -11.62 33.27 -9.81
C SER A 385 -12.57 32.06 -9.95
N GLN A 386 -13.42 32.02 -10.98
CA GLN A 386 -14.28 30.85 -11.24
C GLN A 386 -13.51 29.52 -11.40
N SER A 387 -12.24 29.60 -11.84
CA SER A 387 -11.32 28.47 -11.95
C SER A 387 -10.88 27.92 -10.59
N SER A 388 -10.62 28.81 -9.62
CA SER A 388 -10.23 28.39 -8.28
C SER A 388 -11.40 27.82 -7.49
N GLN A 389 -12.65 28.23 -7.79
CA GLN A 389 -13.86 27.69 -7.17
C GLN A 389 -14.09 26.18 -7.45
N LEU A 390 -13.84 25.71 -8.69
CA LEU A 390 -13.99 24.28 -9.01
C LEU A 390 -12.90 23.42 -8.36
N ARG A 391 -11.67 23.92 -8.32
CA ARG A 391 -10.56 23.28 -7.60
C ARG A 391 -10.87 23.23 -6.11
N GLU A 392 -11.25 24.36 -5.51
CA GLU A 392 -11.65 24.46 -4.10
C GLU A 392 -12.81 23.51 -3.78
N ARG A 393 -13.74 23.26 -4.72
CA ARG A 393 -14.85 22.32 -4.50
C ARG A 393 -14.41 20.86 -4.37
N PHE A 394 -13.54 20.34 -5.23
CA PHE A 394 -13.10 18.93 -5.13
C PHE A 394 -12.04 18.74 -4.05
N THR A 395 -11.15 19.72 -3.87
CA THR A 395 -10.26 19.76 -2.71
C THR A 395 -11.08 19.78 -1.42
N SER A 396 -12.14 20.60 -1.32
CA SER A 396 -13.00 20.62 -0.12
C SER A 396 -13.82 19.34 0.08
N GLU A 397 -14.24 18.65 -0.98
CA GLU A 397 -14.91 17.34 -0.86
C GLU A 397 -13.95 16.25 -0.37
N GLY A 398 -12.74 16.21 -0.94
CA GLY A 398 -11.66 15.32 -0.50
C GLY A 398 -11.27 15.61 0.95
N ASP A 399 -11.06 16.88 1.28
CA ASP A 399 -10.76 17.37 2.63
C ASP A 399 -11.87 16.98 3.63
N ALA A 400 -13.14 17.14 3.24
CA ALA A 400 -14.26 16.72 4.07
C ALA A 400 -14.29 15.20 4.29
N MET A 401 -13.91 14.40 3.28
CA MET A 401 -13.76 12.95 3.43
C MET A 401 -12.64 12.61 4.41
N VAL A 402 -11.47 13.23 4.28
CA VAL A 402 -10.33 13.03 5.19
C VAL A 402 -10.73 13.36 6.62
N LYS A 403 -11.32 14.54 6.85
CA LYS A 403 -11.81 14.95 8.19
C LYS A 403 -12.83 13.97 8.77
N ARG A 404 -13.83 13.55 7.98
CA ARG A 404 -14.83 12.58 8.44
C ARG A 404 -14.19 11.26 8.84
N THR A 405 -13.28 10.74 8.01
CA THR A 405 -12.58 9.47 8.26
C THR A 405 -11.75 9.58 9.53
N PHE A 406 -11.01 10.68 9.71
CA PHE A 406 -10.21 10.96 10.91
C PHE A 406 -11.06 11.00 12.18
N VAL A 407 -12.16 11.78 12.17
CA VAL A 407 -13.03 11.91 13.34
C VAL A 407 -13.68 10.57 13.70
N GLN A 408 -14.13 9.80 12.70
CA GLN A 408 -14.69 8.47 12.92
C GLN A 408 -13.67 7.50 13.51
N ASP A 409 -12.44 7.49 13.00
CA ASP A 409 -11.37 6.62 13.49
C ASP A 409 -10.98 6.93 14.95
N VAL A 410 -10.89 8.22 15.31
CA VAL A 410 -10.63 8.64 16.70
C VAL A 410 -11.81 8.31 17.62
N MET A 411 -13.05 8.55 17.20
CA MET A 411 -14.23 8.20 18.00
C MET A 411 -14.29 6.69 18.28
N HIS A 412 -14.11 5.87 17.24
CA HIS A 412 -14.06 4.42 17.36
C HIS A 412 -12.95 3.96 18.31
N SER A 413 -11.76 4.55 18.18
CA SER A 413 -10.64 4.27 19.08
C SER A 413 -10.97 4.63 20.54
N ASN A 414 -11.59 5.79 20.80
CA ASN A 414 -12.01 6.20 22.15
C ASN A 414 -13.07 5.27 22.74
N GLU A 415 -14.06 4.87 21.96
CA GLU A 415 -15.09 3.90 22.37
C GLU A 415 -14.44 2.57 22.78
N LEU A 416 -13.52 2.06 21.97
CA LEU A 416 -12.77 0.84 22.27
C LEU A 416 -11.88 1.00 23.50
N LEU A 417 -11.14 2.10 23.62
CA LEU A 417 -10.31 2.39 24.79
C LEU A 417 -11.14 2.35 26.08
N VAL A 418 -12.31 3.00 26.11
CA VAL A 418 -13.19 2.99 27.28
C VAL A 418 -13.82 1.62 27.51
N ALA A 419 -14.23 0.91 26.46
CA ALA A 419 -14.78 -0.43 26.57
C ALA A 419 -13.75 -1.46 27.07
N LEU A 420 -12.48 -1.29 26.72
CA LEU A 420 -11.38 -2.18 27.07
C LEU A 420 -10.77 -1.85 28.43
N ARG A 421 -10.79 -0.58 28.86
CA ARG A 421 -10.07 -0.17 30.08
C ARG A 421 -10.46 -0.98 31.31
N ASN A 422 -11.76 -1.31 31.48
CA ASN A 422 -12.28 -2.09 32.62
C ASN A 422 -11.68 -1.65 33.99
N GLY A 423 -11.52 -0.34 34.20
CA GLY A 423 -10.90 0.26 35.40
C GLY A 423 -9.38 0.47 35.34
N SER A 424 -8.68 -0.10 34.35
CA SER A 424 -7.27 0.18 34.05
C SER A 424 -7.10 1.60 33.49
N PRO A 425 -6.00 2.28 33.82
CA PRO A 425 -5.68 3.57 33.21
C PRO A 425 -5.21 3.39 31.77
N ILE A 426 -5.42 4.41 30.94
CA ILE A 426 -4.93 4.47 29.56
C ILE A 426 -3.62 5.26 29.57
N THR A 427 -2.55 4.66 29.06
CA THR A 427 -1.20 5.19 29.22
C THR A 427 -0.71 5.88 27.96
N LEU A 428 -0.21 7.11 28.08
CA LEU A 428 0.49 7.79 26.98
C LEU A 428 1.94 7.29 26.91
N LEU A 429 2.33 6.85 25.72
CA LEU A 429 3.63 6.29 25.41
C LEU A 429 4.59 7.45 25.09
N SER A 430 5.45 7.83 26.04
CA SER A 430 6.51 8.82 25.79
C SER A 430 7.63 8.23 24.92
N GLU A 431 8.22 9.00 24.00
CA GLU A 431 9.37 8.57 23.18
C GLU A 431 10.49 7.89 23.98
N ASP A 432 10.82 8.41 25.18
CA ASP A 432 11.86 7.88 26.07
C ASP A 432 11.55 6.49 26.67
N ALA A 433 10.31 6.01 26.54
CA ALA A 433 9.90 4.70 27.06
C ALA A 433 10.30 3.55 26.13
N LEU A 434 10.60 3.85 24.86
CA LEU A 434 11.00 2.88 23.87
C LEU A 434 12.53 2.80 23.81
N TYR A 435 13.05 1.58 23.71
CA TYR A 435 14.49 1.31 23.72
C TYR A 435 15.18 2.05 22.56
N LYS A 436 16.42 2.54 22.74
CA LYS A 436 17.18 3.36 21.75
C LYS A 436 17.32 2.75 20.34
N LYS A 437 16.95 1.48 20.13
CA LYS A 437 16.95 0.78 18.83
C LYS A 437 15.56 0.59 18.22
N ALA A 438 14.49 1.01 18.89
CA ALA A 438 13.12 0.67 18.52
C ALA A 438 12.32 1.95 18.18
N HIS A 439 11.61 1.95 17.05
CA HIS A 439 10.84 3.10 16.55
C HIS A 439 9.33 3.03 16.92
N PRO A 440 8.71 4.05 17.55
CA PRO A 440 7.32 3.99 18.03
C PRO A 440 6.28 3.52 17.00
N ALA A 441 6.38 4.02 15.76
CA ALA A 441 5.43 3.73 14.68
C ALA A 441 5.57 2.34 14.02
N SER A 442 6.70 1.62 14.18
CA SER A 442 6.94 0.31 13.54
C SER A 442 7.02 -0.87 14.51
N ILE A 443 7.10 -0.61 15.81
CA ILE A 443 7.24 -1.65 16.85
C ILE A 443 5.95 -2.45 17.06
N PHE A 444 4.80 -1.78 17.03
CA PHE A 444 3.54 -2.38 17.46
C PHE A 444 2.69 -2.81 16.27
N SER A 445 3.03 -3.94 15.66
CA SER A 445 2.13 -4.61 14.72
C SER A 445 1.15 -5.49 15.47
N CYS A 446 -0.12 -5.49 15.09
CA CYS A 446 -1.09 -6.39 15.67
C CYS A 446 -0.74 -7.83 15.31
N VAL A 447 -0.63 -8.72 16.30
CA VAL A 447 -0.30 -10.13 16.08
C VAL A 447 -1.31 -10.84 15.18
N THR A 448 -2.58 -10.45 15.21
CA THR A 448 -3.65 -11.07 14.41
C THR A 448 -3.69 -10.60 12.97
N CYS A 449 -3.55 -9.29 12.71
CA CYS A 449 -3.73 -8.74 11.35
C CYS A 449 -2.50 -8.05 10.77
N GLY A 450 -1.38 -8.04 11.50
CA GLY A 450 -0.09 -7.44 11.16
C GLY A 450 -0.13 -5.95 10.81
N SER A 451 -1.26 -5.28 10.99
CA SER A 451 -1.37 -3.84 10.72
C SER A 451 -0.59 -3.04 11.77
N PRO A 452 0.16 -2.00 11.37
CA PRO A 452 0.83 -1.11 12.30
C PRO A 452 -0.19 -0.38 13.18
N CYS A 453 -0.04 -0.47 14.49
CA CYS A 453 -0.88 0.23 15.46
C CYS A 453 -0.28 1.60 15.75
N TYR A 454 -0.59 2.60 14.92
CA TYR A 454 0.00 3.94 15.03
C TYR A 454 -0.49 4.73 16.24
N SER A 455 -1.81 4.81 16.43
CA SER A 455 -2.44 5.71 17.39
C SER A 455 -2.60 5.09 18.78
N CYS A 456 -3.13 3.87 18.83
CA CYS A 456 -3.41 3.14 20.05
C CYS A 456 -3.13 1.65 19.87
N VAL A 457 -2.69 0.99 20.95
CA VAL A 457 -2.38 -0.44 20.97
C VAL A 457 -2.74 -1.05 22.33
N ALA A 458 -3.08 -2.33 22.34
CA ALA A 458 -3.26 -3.11 23.55
C ALA A 458 -2.21 -4.22 23.63
N ILE A 459 -1.49 -4.28 24.75
CA ILE A 459 -0.65 -5.43 25.09
C ILE A 459 -1.48 -6.33 26.00
N VAL A 460 -1.72 -7.56 25.56
CA VAL A 460 -2.66 -8.50 26.18
C VAL A 460 -1.94 -9.76 26.66
N GLN A 461 -2.32 -10.21 27.85
CA GLN A 461 -1.93 -11.48 28.45
C GLN A 461 -3.17 -12.14 29.05
N PRO A 462 -3.39 -13.46 28.92
CA PRO A 462 -4.49 -14.13 29.59
C PRO A 462 -4.30 -14.07 31.12
N SER A 463 -5.40 -14.03 31.88
CA SER A 463 -5.32 -14.29 33.32
C SER A 463 -4.90 -15.74 33.57
N ILE A 464 -4.38 -16.04 34.76
CA ILE A 464 -3.99 -17.43 35.12
C ILE A 464 -5.11 -18.43 34.89
N THR A 465 -6.35 -18.04 35.23
CA THR A 465 -7.51 -18.91 35.03
C THR A 465 -7.76 -19.16 33.55
N ALA A 466 -7.64 -18.13 32.71
CA ALA A 466 -7.81 -18.25 31.27
C ALA A 466 -6.67 -19.05 30.63
N ALA A 467 -5.43 -18.81 31.05
CA ALA A 467 -4.25 -19.55 30.60
C ALA A 467 -4.39 -21.05 30.93
N ARG A 468 -4.76 -21.39 32.18
CA ARG A 468 -4.99 -22.79 32.58
C ARG A 468 -6.11 -23.45 31.77
N TYR A 469 -7.18 -22.71 31.50
CA TYR A 469 -8.27 -23.20 30.66
C TYR A 469 -7.76 -23.54 29.25
N LEU A 470 -7.08 -22.60 28.58
CA LEU A 470 -6.53 -22.81 27.23
C LEU A 470 -5.53 -23.97 27.16
N MET A 471 -4.71 -24.14 28.20
CA MET A 471 -3.68 -25.19 28.23
C MET A 471 -4.19 -26.57 28.67
N SER A 472 -5.38 -26.64 29.28
CA SER A 472 -5.98 -27.91 29.71
C SER A 472 -6.59 -28.74 28.57
N TYR A 473 -6.80 -28.12 27.40
CA TYR A 473 -7.38 -28.79 26.23
C TYR A 473 -6.33 -28.96 25.12
N GLU A 474 -6.04 -30.22 24.82
CA GLU A 474 -5.12 -30.58 23.74
C GLU A 474 -5.73 -30.31 22.35
N ASN A 475 -7.07 -30.22 22.25
CA ASN A 475 -7.81 -30.17 20.99
C ASN A 475 -8.47 -28.80 20.76
N GLU A 476 -8.14 -28.14 19.63
CA GLU A 476 -8.59 -26.78 19.29
C GLU A 476 -10.11 -26.68 19.09
N ASP A 477 -10.73 -27.71 18.49
CA ASP A 477 -12.19 -27.76 18.25
C ASP A 477 -13.02 -27.69 19.54
N VAL A 478 -12.48 -28.21 20.65
CA VAL A 478 -13.15 -28.21 21.96
C VAL A 478 -13.08 -26.83 22.61
N ILE A 479 -11.99 -26.10 22.37
CA ILE A 479 -11.82 -24.72 22.85
C ILE A 479 -12.84 -23.82 22.14
N ASP A 480 -13.00 -23.95 20.83
CA ASP A 480 -13.90 -23.10 20.04
C ASP A 480 -15.40 -23.36 20.37
N GLN A 481 -15.77 -24.62 20.59
CA GLN A 481 -17.10 -24.99 21.11
C GLN A 481 -17.32 -24.49 22.55
N GLY A 482 -16.30 -24.50 23.40
CA GLY A 482 -16.35 -23.97 24.76
C GLY A 482 -16.52 -22.45 24.80
N LEU A 483 -15.75 -21.73 23.98
CA LEU A 483 -15.84 -20.28 23.79
C LEU A 483 -17.22 -19.86 23.24
N SER A 484 -17.77 -20.63 22.31
CA SER A 484 -19.07 -20.37 21.68
C SER A 484 -20.28 -20.71 22.57
N SER A 485 -20.16 -21.72 23.45
CA SER A 485 -21.29 -22.24 24.24
C SER A 485 -21.45 -21.61 25.64
N GLY A 486 -20.45 -20.88 26.14
CA GLY A 486 -20.51 -20.20 27.44
C GLY A 486 -20.81 -21.11 28.65
N LYS A 487 -20.73 -22.44 28.49
CA LYS A 487 -21.14 -23.40 29.52
C LYS A 487 -20.07 -23.52 30.61
N LEU A 488 -20.43 -22.95 31.75
CA LEU A 488 -19.72 -23.02 33.03
C LEU A 488 -19.61 -24.48 33.52
N LEU A 489 -18.39 -25.04 33.61
CA LEU A 489 -18.14 -26.12 34.57
C LEU A 489 -18.07 -25.50 35.97
N LYS A 490 -19.12 -25.75 36.76
CA LYS A 490 -19.26 -25.27 38.14
C LYS A 490 -18.02 -25.64 38.95
N SER A 491 -17.27 -24.62 39.40
CA SER A 491 -16.56 -24.71 40.68
C SER A 491 -16.93 -23.51 41.53
N ASN A 492 -17.31 -23.79 42.78
CA ASN A 492 -17.86 -22.83 43.73
C ASN A 492 -16.87 -21.68 44.01
N SER A 493 -17.19 -20.47 43.58
CA SER A 493 -16.79 -19.27 44.33
C SER A 493 -17.69 -18.08 43.97
N SER A 494 -18.03 -17.33 45.01
CA SER A 494 -18.92 -16.18 45.00
C SER A 494 -18.41 -15.04 44.14
N THR A 495 -19.36 -14.33 43.52
CA THR A 495 -19.18 -13.04 42.85
C THR A 495 -18.48 -12.04 43.77
N ARG A 496 -17.18 -11.82 43.58
CA ARG A 496 -16.45 -10.65 44.06
C ARG A 496 -16.22 -9.69 42.90
N GLU A 497 -16.52 -8.41 43.13
CA GLU A 497 -16.14 -7.32 42.23
C GLU A 497 -14.67 -7.45 41.79
N ARG A 498 -14.46 -7.40 40.46
CA ARG A 498 -13.13 -7.49 39.85
C ARG A 498 -12.37 -6.18 40.11
N LYS A 499 -11.51 -6.15 41.13
CA LYS A 499 -10.48 -5.11 41.28
C LYS A 499 -9.24 -5.48 40.48
N ALA A 500 -8.66 -4.52 39.76
CA ALA A 500 -7.39 -4.66 39.07
C ALA A 500 -6.31 -5.19 40.01
N ILE A 501 -5.58 -6.21 39.57
CA ILE A 501 -4.46 -6.77 40.32
C ILE A 501 -3.23 -5.87 40.08
N PRO A 502 -2.54 -5.38 41.14
CA PRO A 502 -1.35 -4.57 40.97
C PRO A 502 -0.26 -5.31 40.17
N ALA A 503 0.45 -4.60 39.29
CA ALA A 503 1.51 -5.15 38.42
C ALA A 503 2.55 -6.03 39.16
N ARG A 504 2.80 -5.74 40.45
CA ARG A 504 3.67 -6.54 41.33
C ARG A 504 3.23 -8.00 41.48
N LYS A 505 1.93 -8.30 41.42
CA LYS A 505 1.41 -9.67 41.52
C LYS A 505 1.49 -10.40 40.17
N LEU A 506 1.36 -9.68 39.04
CA LEU A 506 1.56 -10.23 37.69
C LEU A 506 3.01 -10.67 37.48
N LEU A 507 3.96 -9.88 37.97
CA LEU A 507 5.41 -10.18 37.95
C LEU A 507 5.75 -11.48 38.69
N ALA A 508 5.12 -11.72 39.85
CA ALA A 508 5.33 -12.93 40.64
C ALA A 508 4.73 -14.19 39.99
N LEU A 509 3.75 -14.03 39.11
CA LEU A 509 3.07 -15.11 38.42
C LEU A 509 3.77 -15.49 37.10
N ALA A 510 4.48 -14.55 36.47
CA ALA A 510 5.28 -14.80 35.27
C ALA A 510 6.65 -15.44 35.54
N TYR A 511 7.17 -15.35 36.77
CA TYR A 511 8.53 -15.79 37.15
C TYR A 511 8.60 -16.62 38.44
N GLY A 512 7.45 -17.09 38.94
CA GLY A 512 7.40 -18.05 40.04
C GLY A 512 7.87 -19.42 39.57
N ASP A 513 9.18 -19.65 39.56
CA ASP A 513 9.91 -20.92 39.40
C ASP A 513 9.19 -21.98 38.54
N SER A 514 9.29 -21.87 37.21
CA SER A 514 8.67 -22.84 36.33
C SER A 514 9.38 -23.15 35.02
N SER A 515 9.23 -24.41 34.62
CA SER A 515 9.74 -25.05 33.41
C SER A 515 9.34 -24.29 32.12
N ASN A 516 10.04 -24.55 31.01
CA ASN A 516 9.77 -23.98 29.68
C ASN A 516 8.30 -24.08 29.21
N SER A 517 7.48 -24.96 29.79
CA SER A 517 6.06 -25.11 29.46
C SER A 517 5.16 -23.96 29.95
N GLU A 518 5.56 -23.21 30.98
CA GLU A 518 4.74 -22.12 31.53
C GLU A 518 4.91 -20.79 30.76
N LYS A 519 6.06 -20.60 30.09
CA LYS A 519 6.39 -19.34 29.38
C LYS A 519 5.41 -19.02 28.23
N GLY A 520 4.92 -20.01 27.49
CA GLY A 520 3.97 -19.80 26.38
C GLY A 520 2.53 -19.49 26.83
N SER A 521 2.13 -20.01 28.00
CA SER A 521 0.75 -19.90 28.51
C SER A 521 0.35 -18.51 29.00
N SER A 522 1.33 -17.69 29.34
CA SER A 522 1.13 -16.36 29.91
C SER A 522 1.97 -15.31 29.16
N ARG A 523 2.19 -15.50 27.85
CA ARG A 523 2.93 -14.53 27.03
C ARG A 523 2.15 -13.23 26.81
N PHE A 524 2.86 -12.10 26.73
CA PHE A 524 2.29 -10.84 26.25
C PHE A 524 2.29 -10.80 24.72
N HIS A 525 1.15 -10.44 24.13
CA HIS A 525 1.02 -10.21 22.69
C HIS A 525 0.45 -8.82 22.40
N VAL A 526 0.86 -8.26 21.27
CA VAL A 526 0.46 -6.92 20.81
C VAL A 526 -0.77 -7.03 19.92
N PHE A 527 -1.83 -6.27 20.21
CA PHE A 527 -3.07 -6.25 19.44
C PHE A 527 -3.48 -4.82 19.10
N CYS A 528 -4.08 -4.62 17.92
CA CYS A 528 -4.89 -3.43 17.68
C CYS A 528 -6.14 -3.47 18.58
N LEU A 529 -6.77 -2.33 18.83
CA LEU A 529 -7.89 -2.25 19.77
C LEU A 529 -9.06 -3.17 19.39
N ASP A 530 -9.34 -3.34 18.09
CA ASP A 530 -10.41 -4.23 17.61
C ASP A 530 -10.14 -5.69 17.98
N HIS A 531 -8.96 -6.23 17.65
CA HIS A 531 -8.60 -7.62 17.99
C HIS A 531 -8.40 -7.81 19.49
N ALA A 532 -7.94 -6.79 20.21
CA ALA A 532 -7.88 -6.83 21.67
C ALA A 532 -9.27 -6.99 22.29
N ARG A 533 -10.29 -6.31 21.72
CA ARG A 533 -11.68 -6.47 22.14
C ARG A 533 -12.21 -7.86 21.83
N GLU A 534 -11.91 -8.41 20.67
CA GLU A 534 -12.30 -9.78 20.34
C GLU A 534 -11.70 -10.80 21.33
N VAL A 535 -10.40 -10.70 21.61
CA VAL A 535 -9.72 -11.56 22.57
C VAL A 535 -10.30 -11.40 23.98
N GLU A 536 -10.57 -10.17 24.41
CA GLU A 536 -11.19 -9.89 25.71
C GLU A 536 -12.56 -10.56 25.83
N LEU A 537 -13.41 -10.44 24.81
CA LEU A 537 -14.74 -11.05 24.78
C LEU A 537 -14.67 -12.57 24.84
N ARG A 538 -13.78 -13.19 24.05
CA ARG A 538 -13.57 -14.65 24.03
C ARG A 538 -13.12 -15.17 25.40
N LEU A 539 -12.19 -14.49 26.06
CA LEU A 539 -11.63 -14.96 27.33
C LEU A 539 -12.41 -14.51 28.58
N ARG A 540 -13.37 -13.58 28.47
CA ARG A 540 -14.09 -12.97 29.60
C ARG A 540 -14.74 -13.99 30.53
N SER A 541 -15.36 -15.02 29.97
CA SER A 541 -16.04 -16.11 30.71
C SER A 541 -15.06 -17.09 31.36
N PHE A 542 -13.79 -17.08 30.95
CA PHE A 542 -12.75 -18.00 31.41
C PHE A 542 -11.73 -17.34 32.34
N GLY A 543 -12.10 -16.22 32.96
CA GLY A 543 -11.24 -15.45 33.88
C GLY A 543 -10.72 -14.14 33.29
N GLY A 544 -10.88 -13.92 31.99
CA GLY A 544 -10.53 -12.68 31.30
C GLY A 544 -9.03 -12.51 31.05
N ILE A 545 -8.67 -11.29 30.70
CA ILE A 545 -7.32 -10.88 30.32
C ILE A 545 -6.74 -9.83 31.27
N HIS A 546 -5.41 -9.77 31.30
CA HIS A 546 -4.64 -8.62 31.73
C HIS A 546 -4.24 -7.81 30.50
N MET A 547 -4.36 -6.49 30.57
CA MET A 547 -4.15 -5.63 29.42
C MET A 547 -3.52 -4.30 29.83
N LEU A 548 -2.59 -3.86 29.00
CA LEU A 548 -2.00 -2.52 29.03
C LEU A 548 -2.43 -1.79 27.76
N LEU A 549 -3.21 -0.71 27.93
CA LEU A 549 -3.64 0.16 26.84
C LEU A 549 -2.66 1.31 26.69
N LEU A 550 -2.09 1.43 25.50
CA LEU A 550 -1.09 2.44 25.18
C LEU A 550 -1.60 3.32 24.04
N CYS A 551 -1.39 4.62 24.16
CA CYS A 551 -1.68 5.60 23.11
C CYS A 551 -0.39 6.35 22.76
N HIS A 552 -0.24 6.74 21.50
CA HIS A 552 0.83 7.61 21.04
C HIS A 552 0.90 8.88 21.90
N GLN A 553 2.09 9.46 22.11
CA GLN A 553 2.24 10.68 22.92
C GLN A 553 1.34 11.83 22.43
N ASP A 554 1.24 11.98 21.11
CA ASP A 554 0.43 13.03 20.46
C ASP A 554 -1.08 12.69 20.41
N TYR A 555 -1.50 11.55 20.98
CA TYR A 555 -2.91 11.11 20.87
C TYR A 555 -3.87 12.07 21.57
N ARG A 556 -3.40 12.82 22.58
CA ARG A 556 -4.20 13.87 23.23
C ARG A 556 -4.51 14.99 22.24
N GLU A 557 -3.51 15.48 21.53
CA GLU A 557 -3.62 16.54 20.52
C GLU A 557 -4.47 16.07 19.34
N ILE A 558 -4.29 14.82 18.91
CA ILE A 558 -5.11 14.15 17.90
C ILE A 558 -6.59 14.13 18.33
N ASN A 559 -6.86 13.70 19.56
CA ASN A 559 -8.20 13.62 20.12
C ASN A 559 -8.86 15.00 20.20
N ASP A 560 -8.14 16.02 20.66
CA ASP A 560 -8.65 17.38 20.75
C ASP A 560 -8.93 17.98 19.37
N ALA A 561 -8.04 17.76 18.40
CA ALA A 561 -8.25 18.16 17.01
C ALA A 561 -9.47 17.47 16.40
N ALA A 562 -9.65 16.18 16.65
CA ALA A 562 -10.80 15.42 16.16
C ALA A 562 -12.11 15.94 16.78
N ARG A 563 -12.12 16.32 18.07
CA ARG A 563 -13.29 16.93 18.70
C ARG A 563 -13.64 18.28 18.07
N VAL A 564 -12.66 19.13 17.78
CA VAL A 564 -12.86 20.41 17.07
C VAL A 564 -13.44 20.17 15.67
N MET A 565 -12.85 19.25 14.91
CA MET A 565 -13.34 18.92 13.57
C MET A 565 -14.72 18.25 13.58
N GLY A 566 -15.02 17.45 14.61
CA GLY A 566 -16.35 16.89 14.83
C GLY A 566 -17.41 17.98 14.92
N LYS A 567 -17.13 19.08 15.64
CA LYS A 567 -18.02 20.25 15.70
C LYS A 567 -18.20 20.91 14.34
N GLU A 568 -17.13 21.05 13.55
CA GLU A 568 -17.22 21.55 12.17
C GLU A 568 -18.13 20.68 11.28
N LEU A 569 -18.17 19.38 11.56
CA LEU A 569 -18.98 18.39 10.84
C LEU A 569 -20.41 18.22 11.41
N GLY A 570 -20.80 19.01 12.42
CA GLY A 570 -22.11 18.91 13.06
C GLY A 570 -22.27 17.71 13.99
N ILE A 571 -21.17 17.13 14.48
CA ILE A 571 -21.18 16.08 15.49
C ILE A 571 -21.33 16.74 16.86
N SER A 572 -22.37 16.33 17.59
CA SER A 572 -22.69 16.81 18.93
C SER A 572 -21.72 16.28 19.99
N ASP A 573 -21.42 17.11 21.00
CA ASP A 573 -20.44 16.79 22.05
C ASP A 573 -20.83 15.58 22.92
N ASP A 574 -22.12 15.23 23.01
CA ASP A 574 -22.63 14.06 23.75
C ASP A 574 -22.22 12.72 23.15
N ARG A 575 -21.85 12.70 21.86
CA ARG A 575 -21.31 11.51 21.20
C ARG A 575 -19.81 11.34 21.44
N TRP A 576 -19.15 12.31 22.05
CA TRP A 576 -17.71 12.22 22.32
C TRP A 576 -17.44 11.43 23.59
N THR A 577 -16.55 10.44 23.50
CA THR A 577 -16.11 9.66 24.65
C THR A 577 -14.85 10.29 25.25
N ASP A 578 -14.93 10.76 26.50
CA ASP A 578 -13.78 11.34 27.18
C ASP A 578 -12.81 10.26 27.67
N VAL A 579 -11.54 10.40 27.28
CA VAL A 579 -10.46 9.51 27.65
C VAL A 579 -9.53 10.20 28.65
N VAL A 580 -9.30 9.55 29.79
CA VAL A 580 -8.36 10.04 30.82
C VAL A 580 -7.05 9.29 30.67
N PHE A 581 -5.99 10.06 30.43
CA PHE A 581 -4.64 9.54 30.22
C PHE A 581 -3.78 9.66 31.48
N LYS A 582 -2.86 8.71 31.66
CA LYS A 582 -1.75 8.82 32.62
C LYS A 582 -0.38 8.71 31.92
N GLY A 583 0.66 9.16 32.62
CA GLY A 583 2.03 8.88 32.23
C GLY A 583 2.42 7.41 32.44
N ILE A 584 3.41 6.96 31.68
CA ILE A 584 3.92 5.59 31.75
C ILE A 584 4.78 5.35 32.99
N THR A 585 4.60 4.19 33.62
CA THR A 585 5.40 3.73 34.76
C THR A 585 6.56 2.82 34.33
N GLU A 586 7.62 2.69 35.16
CA GLU A 586 8.75 1.80 34.86
C GLU A 586 8.32 0.32 34.72
N GLN A 587 7.29 -0.12 35.46
CA GLN A 587 6.76 -1.48 35.28
C GLN A 587 6.09 -1.66 33.92
N GLU A 588 5.37 -0.65 33.42
CA GLU A 588 4.75 -0.69 32.10
C GLU A 588 5.80 -0.66 31.00
N LYS A 589 6.90 0.09 31.17
CA LYS A 589 8.07 0.01 30.27
C LYS A 589 8.64 -1.40 30.23
N MET A 590 8.71 -2.09 31.36
CA MET A 590 9.17 -3.48 31.43
C MET A 590 8.22 -4.45 30.71
N MET A 591 6.90 -4.29 30.89
CA MET A 591 5.89 -5.08 30.17
C MET A 591 5.95 -4.85 28.65
N ILE A 592 6.16 -3.60 28.23
CA ILE A 592 6.41 -3.27 26.82
C ILE A 592 7.65 -4.02 26.32
N ARG A 593 8.78 -3.92 27.03
CA ARG A 593 10.01 -4.63 26.65
C ARG A 593 9.77 -6.13 26.53
N TRP A 594 9.02 -6.76 27.42
CA TRP A 594 8.72 -8.19 27.32
C TRP A 594 7.77 -8.58 26.19
N ALA A 595 6.86 -7.70 25.80
CA ALA A 595 6.04 -7.92 24.62
C ALA A 595 6.86 -7.82 23.31
N LEU A 596 8.08 -7.23 23.37
CA LEU A 596 8.93 -6.95 22.21
C LEU A 596 10.19 -7.82 22.16
N ASP A 597 10.84 -8.07 23.30
CA ASP A 597 12.07 -8.85 23.47
C ASP A 597 11.74 -10.26 23.98
N ASP A 598 11.81 -11.27 23.11
CA ASP A 598 11.88 -12.68 23.52
C ASP A 598 12.72 -13.51 22.51
N GLU A 599 14.04 -13.41 22.67
CA GLU A 599 15.06 -14.02 21.79
C GLU A 599 15.11 -15.56 21.88
N GLU A 600 14.56 -16.20 22.93
CA GLU A 600 14.83 -17.62 23.23
C GLU A 600 13.68 -18.61 22.97
N THR A 601 12.54 -18.17 22.42
CA THR A 601 11.35 -19.03 22.39
C THR A 601 11.05 -19.69 21.06
N THR A 602 10.88 -21.01 21.13
CA THR A 602 10.31 -21.88 20.10
C THR A 602 8.82 -21.58 19.91
N ILE A 603 8.42 -21.27 18.67
CA ILE A 603 7.01 -21.26 18.26
C ILE A 603 6.49 -22.69 18.41
N GLY A 604 5.38 -22.85 19.13
CA GLY A 604 4.78 -24.17 19.35
C GLY A 604 3.37 -24.07 19.90
N ASN A 605 2.68 -25.21 19.92
CA ASN A 605 1.27 -25.34 20.34
C ASN A 605 1.01 -24.96 21.81
N GLN A 606 2.01 -24.49 22.55
CA GLN A 606 1.91 -24.04 23.93
C GLN A 606 1.75 -22.52 24.06
N ASP A 607 1.62 -21.78 22.96
CA ASP A 607 1.27 -20.37 22.98
C ASP A 607 -0.26 -20.19 23.06
N TRP A 608 -0.72 -19.36 24.00
CA TRP A 608 -2.15 -19.15 24.21
C TRP A 608 -2.86 -18.50 23.02
N ALA A 609 -2.16 -17.67 22.24
CA ALA A 609 -2.73 -17.03 21.06
C ALA A 609 -2.94 -18.07 19.94
N VAL A 610 -1.99 -18.97 19.76
CA VAL A 610 -2.12 -20.12 18.84
C VAL A 610 -3.31 -21.00 19.25
N LYS A 611 -3.49 -21.26 20.55
CA LYS A 611 -4.66 -21.99 21.08
C LYS A 611 -6.01 -21.30 20.84
N LEU A 612 -6.02 -20.01 20.52
CA LEU A 612 -7.21 -19.26 20.10
C LEU A 612 -7.37 -19.21 18.57
N GLY A 613 -6.54 -19.94 17.82
CA GLY A 613 -6.51 -19.90 16.35
C GLY A 613 -5.84 -18.64 15.79
N ILE A 614 -5.06 -17.91 16.59
CA ILE A 614 -4.35 -16.72 16.13
C ILE A 614 -3.00 -17.13 15.58
N ASP A 615 -2.77 -16.82 14.30
CA ASP A 615 -1.46 -16.96 13.69
C ASP A 615 -0.51 -15.88 14.24
N ILE A 616 0.49 -16.32 15.00
CA ILE A 616 1.47 -15.43 15.62
C ILE A 616 2.64 -15.04 14.70
N PHE A 617 2.53 -15.35 13.39
CA PHE A 617 3.49 -14.94 12.37
C PHE A 617 3.67 -13.42 12.29
N HIS A 618 2.68 -12.62 12.70
CA HIS A 618 2.79 -11.15 12.72
C HIS A 618 3.21 -10.58 14.07
N SER A 619 3.65 -11.42 15.00
CA SER A 619 4.21 -10.94 16.26
C SER A 619 5.43 -10.05 16.00
N ALA A 620 5.62 -9.03 16.85
CA ALA A 620 6.68 -8.02 16.72
C ALA A 620 8.10 -8.64 16.57
N LYS A 621 8.29 -9.90 16.99
CA LYS A 621 9.51 -10.71 16.84
C LYS A 621 9.94 -10.92 15.38
N LEU A 622 9.01 -11.21 14.46
CA LEU A 622 9.37 -11.51 13.06
C LEU A 622 9.82 -10.25 12.30
N GLY A 623 9.41 -9.06 12.77
CA GLY A 623 9.88 -7.76 12.26
C GLY A 623 11.37 -7.47 12.45
N CYS A 624 12.03 -8.15 13.40
CA CYS A 624 13.43 -7.90 13.80
C CYS A 624 14.42 -9.02 13.42
N SER A 625 13.99 -10.07 12.72
CA SER A 625 14.89 -11.16 12.29
C SER A 625 15.86 -10.68 11.19
N PRO A 626 17.16 -11.04 11.24
CA PRO A 626 18.12 -10.75 10.16
C PRO A 626 17.71 -11.34 8.80
N SER A 627 16.87 -12.39 8.81
CA SER A 627 16.29 -12.98 7.60
C SER A 627 15.14 -12.13 7.04
N TYR A 628 14.41 -11.42 7.90
CA TYR A 628 13.33 -10.48 7.56
C TYR A 628 13.90 -9.14 7.04
N GLU A 629 15.01 -8.66 7.63
CA GLU A 629 15.79 -7.52 7.13
C GLU A 629 16.36 -7.77 5.72
N LYS A 630 16.81 -9.00 5.43
CA LYS A 630 17.36 -9.37 4.12
C LYS A 630 16.30 -9.62 3.04
N GLN A 631 15.07 -9.94 3.44
CA GLN A 631 13.96 -10.16 2.50
C GLN A 631 13.26 -8.86 2.08
N MET A 632 13.54 -7.73 2.74
CA MET A 632 12.86 -6.45 2.49
C MET A 632 13.83 -5.25 2.49
N PRO A 633 14.34 -4.79 1.31
CA PRO A 633 15.21 -3.63 1.22
C PRO A 633 14.57 -2.30 1.69
N TYR A 634 13.25 -2.27 1.88
CA TYR A 634 12.49 -1.10 2.32
C TYR A 634 12.37 -0.96 3.84
N ASN A 635 12.83 -1.93 4.63
CA ASN A 635 12.80 -1.79 6.09
C ASN A 635 13.71 -0.65 6.54
N ALA A 636 14.90 -0.46 5.97
CA ALA A 636 15.76 0.70 6.27
C ALA A 636 15.11 2.04 5.91
N VAL A 637 14.22 2.04 4.91
CA VAL A 637 13.44 3.19 4.45
C VAL A 637 12.32 3.47 5.45
N ILE A 638 11.53 2.47 5.84
CA ILE A 638 10.59 2.55 6.98
C ILE A 638 11.31 3.00 8.27
N TYR A 639 12.52 2.53 8.55
CA TYR A 639 13.29 2.88 9.75
C TYR A 639 13.82 4.33 9.74
N ASN A 640 14.17 4.88 8.58
CA ASN A 640 14.59 6.28 8.43
C ASN A 640 13.37 7.22 8.31
N ALA A 641 12.28 6.74 7.66
CA ALA A 641 10.84 7.01 7.80
C ALA A 641 10.45 8.14 8.70
N PHE A 642 10.68 7.75 9.93
CA PHE A 642 9.87 8.13 11.05
C PHE A 642 10.78 8.74 12.12
N ARG A 643 12.10 8.80 11.87
CA ARG A 643 13.14 9.31 12.77
C ARG A 643 13.04 10.82 13.01
N GLN A 644 12.31 11.58 12.18
CA GLN A 644 12.42 13.05 12.17
C GLN A 644 11.09 13.81 12.28
N LYS A 645 10.36 13.63 13.39
CA LYS A 645 9.49 14.70 13.89
C LYS A 645 10.05 15.34 15.15
N LYS A 646 11.05 16.21 14.97
CA LYS A 646 11.11 17.42 15.81
C LYS A 646 10.08 18.39 15.23
N ILE A 647 8.95 18.53 15.91
CA ILE A 647 8.11 19.72 15.73
C ILE A 647 8.99 20.91 16.11
N ASN A 648 9.46 21.67 15.12
CA ASN A 648 10.03 22.98 15.35
C ASN A 648 8.90 23.88 15.86
N VAL A 649 8.67 23.86 17.17
CA VAL A 649 7.93 24.92 17.84
C VAL A 649 8.81 26.15 17.71
N ALA A 650 8.34 27.11 16.93
CA ALA A 650 8.87 28.46 16.96
C ALA A 650 8.64 29.03 18.38
N GLY A 651 9.63 28.90 19.26
CA GLY A 651 9.86 29.82 20.39
C GLY A 651 11.09 30.65 20.00
N GLY A 652 11.04 31.98 19.92
CA GLY A 652 10.40 32.88 20.86
C GLY A 652 11.46 33.29 21.88
N GLY A 653 12.02 34.48 21.66
CA GLY A 653 13.12 35.15 22.37
C GLY A 653 13.42 34.78 23.82
N GLY A 654 14.73 34.81 24.12
CA GLY A 654 15.36 34.75 25.44
C GLY A 654 16.84 34.56 25.28
#